data_AF-A0A366HST6-F1
#
_entry.id   AF-A0A366HST6-F1
#
_cell.length_a   1.000
_cell.length_b   1.000
_cell.length_c   1.000
_cell.angle_alpha   90.00
_cell.angle_beta   90.00
_cell.angle_gamma   90.00
#
_symmetry.space_group_name_H-M   'P 1'
#
loop_
_entity.id
_entity.type
_entity.pdbx_description
1 polymer ?
#
loop_
_entity_poly.entity_id
_entity_poly.type
_entity_poly.pdbx_seq_one_letter_code
_entity_poly.pdbx_strand_id
1 'polypeptide(L)'
;MLTALLLKLSGAGSGMWAAAPSLPVYLEESHAGSFYFLAQTLPLNEPHTLVLFDAHSDASAIPKSDGIREAIRKVASVEERAARLEKWRETGVIQAYNWMEPLMPSPIAEVVWVPMRKLDEAQRAKLEQEAREFLDGHEEALPRDAGAFAQRLRVMDFETWQKESAAWPSDKRIVASIDLDYFAASTDENLASEVAEVAAAVARLRGLEALCWALSTPWLKSQAQTDALMCAALEQSWSITNAAVQWEPFVKAGPDRSMMAKLRQRRGEQIPEFKLDEASLKLRTLILQRWKPEQTRVERERLERMMNGWRGDSFLPAISMSDRAREPDGSYRLEASQSASIVMEPPPTGARVRWWALRASSDVYRVTDVDFGFASDAPRWIQQRRVLLAEGPVMKALDVKHLAPVLDAAYHCGTAQIFAEVIRDGESRYSNVLTLRVRASGSTGLRAAWSEQFSLPYIFGSTWIAEGRRSGPETGWGADCANFTSAGYRAEGWRVPWGSPRDMRDWLEPWQGPVRADDGCLIHFGSHVAALWEDREPLGRFDDSDLVVHQLEGVPSVVSFAEIKKGRRAPEILRMKRPKREVRLLLGGDVMLGRKVGEAIGQGRNPMSAITEQISAADLAVVNLECAVLSEAAAKDPRAPLAAPAKAVTLLRDSGVDLVSLANNHSMDRGSAGLDDTLRALETSRLKQSGAGKDPVDAGKAAIVEVKGRRFAFISVFDDPQPSRAPRGQPQIFTTAEPERIIDAIAEARTQADVVIVLPHWGREHAPGPSAEQRALAASWMQAGANLVVGSGPHVVQPLEHLLGGSVAWSLGNLVFDGPGPSREWHRGALLEVTWDADTMRMVRARMIPVEIGNDGMVMLAQ
;
A
#
# COMPACT_ATOMS: atom_id res chain seq x y z
N MET A 1 -19.23 22.80 32.06
CA MET A 1 -18.15 22.45 31.12
C MET A 1 -18.35 21.08 30.45
N LEU A 2 -18.90 20.05 31.13
CA LEU A 2 -19.26 18.76 30.51
C LEU A 2 -20.50 18.81 29.59
N THR A 3 -21.44 19.73 29.83
CA THR A 3 -22.71 19.81 29.06
C THR A 3 -22.55 20.49 27.69
N ALA A 4 -21.52 21.33 27.50
CA ALA A 4 -21.21 21.95 26.22
C ALA A 4 -20.52 20.98 25.23
N LEU A 5 -19.91 19.89 25.74
CA LEU A 5 -19.28 18.86 24.92
C LEU A 5 -20.32 17.90 24.31
N LEU A 6 -21.41 17.64 25.03
CA LEU A 6 -22.49 16.75 24.57
C LEU A 6 -23.41 17.41 23.52
N LEU A 7 -23.52 18.74 23.53
CA LEU A 7 -24.28 19.49 22.52
C LEU A 7 -23.55 19.66 21.17
N LYS A 8 -22.22 19.46 21.13
CA LYS A 8 -21.48 19.37 19.84
C LYS A 8 -21.54 17.98 19.19
N LEU A 9 -21.95 16.94 19.93
CA LEU A 9 -22.01 15.56 19.44
C LEU A 9 -23.38 15.13 18.90
N SER A 10 -24.43 15.96 19.06
CA SER A 10 -25.80 15.62 18.66
C SER A 10 -26.31 16.37 17.42
N GLY A 11 -25.48 17.20 16.79
CA GLY A 11 -25.88 18.08 15.68
C GLY A 11 -25.16 17.89 14.34
N ALA A 12 -24.27 16.91 14.19
CA ALA A 12 -23.57 16.65 12.92
C ALA A 12 -23.97 15.29 12.35
N GLY A 13 -24.65 15.31 11.20
CA GLY A 13 -24.89 14.12 10.40
C GLY A 13 -23.57 13.43 10.04
N SER A 14 -23.60 12.10 10.00
CA SER A 14 -22.60 11.24 9.35
C SER A 14 -21.14 11.72 9.47
N GLY A 15 -20.66 11.93 10.70
CA GLY A 15 -19.24 12.04 10.99
C GLY A 15 -18.57 10.66 10.98
N MET A 16 -18.73 9.91 9.90
CA MET A 16 -18.01 8.67 9.67
C MET A 16 -16.56 9.05 9.37
N TRP A 17 -15.74 8.96 10.42
CA TRP A 17 -14.34 8.57 10.36
C TRP A 17 -13.61 8.87 9.02
N ALA A 18 -13.27 10.14 8.76
CA ALA A 18 -12.45 10.51 7.62
C ALA A 18 -11.00 10.04 7.86
N ALA A 19 -10.46 9.25 6.93
CA ALA A 19 -9.05 8.85 6.92
C ALA A 19 -8.14 10.09 6.99
N ALA A 20 -7.00 9.98 7.66
CA ALA A 20 -5.96 11.01 7.58
C ALA A 20 -5.63 11.29 6.12
N PRO A 21 -5.73 12.56 5.65
CA PRO A 21 -5.47 12.87 4.25
C PRO A 21 -4.00 12.58 3.94
N SER A 22 -3.77 11.79 2.88
CA SER A 22 -2.44 11.65 2.29
C SER A 22 -1.98 13.00 1.74
N LEU A 23 -0.70 13.35 1.86
CA LEU A 23 -0.18 14.55 1.20
C LEU A 23 -0.29 14.36 -0.32
N PRO A 24 -1.14 15.10 -1.04
CA PRO A 24 -1.15 15.08 -2.49
C PRO A 24 0.16 15.69 -2.99
N VAL A 25 0.93 14.92 -3.75
CA VAL A 25 2.19 15.37 -4.35
C VAL A 25 2.09 15.22 -5.86
N TYR A 26 2.37 16.27 -6.61
CA TYR A 26 2.29 16.27 -8.07
C TYR A 26 3.63 16.62 -8.68
N LEU A 27 4.09 15.85 -9.68
CA LEU A 27 5.29 16.13 -10.46
C LEU A 27 4.98 16.11 -11.96
N GLU A 28 5.31 17.20 -12.64
CA GLU A 28 5.22 17.34 -14.10
C GLU A 28 6.38 18.19 -14.62
N GLU A 29 6.58 18.18 -15.93
CA GLU A 29 7.54 19.03 -16.63
C GLU A 29 7.25 20.54 -16.50
N SER A 30 5.99 20.97 -16.40
CA SER A 30 5.60 22.39 -16.43
C SER A 30 4.72 22.81 -15.25
N HIS A 31 4.87 24.07 -14.81
CA HIS A 31 3.99 24.71 -13.82
C HIS A 31 2.51 24.76 -14.20
N ALA A 32 2.18 24.67 -15.49
CA ALA A 32 0.79 24.54 -15.91
C ALA A 32 0.14 23.30 -15.26
N GLY A 33 0.92 22.23 -15.08
CA GLY A 33 0.51 21.02 -14.36
C GLY A 33 0.02 21.28 -12.94
N SER A 34 0.76 22.10 -12.18
CA SER A 34 0.40 22.49 -10.81
C SER A 34 -1.00 23.10 -10.76
N PHE A 35 -1.37 23.92 -11.74
CA PHE A 35 -2.72 24.48 -11.83
C PHE A 35 -3.80 23.43 -12.02
N TYR A 36 -3.64 22.56 -13.02
CA TYR A 36 -4.63 21.54 -13.32
C TYR A 36 -4.81 20.60 -12.13
N PHE A 37 -3.71 20.27 -11.45
CA PHE A 37 -3.72 19.48 -10.23
C PHE A 37 -4.46 20.20 -9.09
N LEU A 38 -4.05 21.42 -8.73
CA LEU A 38 -4.66 22.17 -7.63
C LEU A 38 -6.13 22.51 -7.89
N ALA A 39 -6.52 22.81 -9.13
CA ALA A 39 -7.92 23.04 -9.52
C ALA A 39 -8.79 21.77 -9.40
N GLN A 40 -8.19 20.58 -9.44
CA GLN A 40 -8.88 19.32 -9.19
C GLN A 40 -8.93 18.97 -7.70
N THR A 41 -7.83 19.22 -6.98
CA THR A 41 -7.58 18.73 -5.62
C THR A 41 -8.08 19.67 -4.53
N LEU A 42 -8.02 20.99 -4.73
CA LEU A 42 -8.35 21.95 -3.68
C LEU A 42 -9.87 22.22 -3.57
N PRO A 43 -10.38 22.42 -2.34
CA PRO A 43 -11.72 22.96 -2.13
C PRO A 43 -11.79 24.41 -2.62
N LEU A 44 -12.53 24.64 -3.72
CA LEU A 44 -12.57 25.92 -4.43
C LEU A 44 -13.15 27.10 -3.60
N ASN A 45 -13.82 26.79 -2.51
CA ASN A 45 -14.50 27.72 -1.60
C ASN A 45 -13.71 28.02 -0.33
N GLU A 46 -12.55 27.39 -0.13
CA GLU A 46 -11.72 27.58 1.06
C GLU A 46 -10.42 28.32 0.69
N PRO A 47 -9.98 29.31 1.49
CA PRO A 47 -8.78 30.07 1.20
C PRO A 47 -7.51 29.31 1.62
N HIS A 48 -6.51 29.32 0.75
CA HIS A 48 -5.18 28.75 0.98
C HIS A 48 -4.10 29.80 0.71
N THR A 49 -2.96 29.65 1.36
CA THR A 49 -1.72 30.38 1.04
C THR A 49 -0.88 29.51 0.09
N LEU A 50 -0.58 30.03 -1.09
CA LEU A 50 0.39 29.43 -2.00
C LEU A 50 1.80 29.89 -1.63
N VAL A 51 2.69 28.96 -1.30
CA VAL A 51 4.13 29.20 -1.24
C VAL A 51 4.74 28.77 -2.57
N LEU A 52 5.27 29.72 -3.32
CA LEU A 52 5.84 29.51 -4.64
C LEU A 52 7.35 29.69 -4.57
N PHE A 53 8.11 28.62 -4.82
CA PHE A 53 9.57 28.67 -4.97
C PHE A 53 9.87 28.71 -6.46
N ASP A 54 10.31 29.86 -6.96
CA ASP A 54 10.49 30.07 -8.40
C ASP A 54 11.46 31.24 -8.64
N ALA A 55 12.53 31.03 -9.41
CA ALA A 55 13.57 32.02 -9.64
C ALA A 55 13.15 33.17 -10.59
N HIS A 56 11.94 33.16 -11.17
CA HIS A 56 11.47 34.15 -12.15
C HIS A 56 10.04 34.64 -11.88
N SER A 57 9.71 35.86 -12.36
CA SER A 57 8.43 36.55 -12.11
C SER A 57 7.49 36.60 -13.32
N ASP A 58 7.67 35.74 -14.33
CA ASP A 58 7.06 35.88 -15.66
C ASP A 58 5.57 35.49 -15.75
N ALA A 59 4.81 35.73 -14.68
CA ALA A 59 3.37 35.68 -14.66
C ALA A 59 2.79 36.66 -15.71
N SER A 60 2.34 36.12 -16.84
CA SER A 60 1.59 36.91 -17.83
C SER A 60 0.11 36.95 -17.48
N ALA A 61 -0.60 38.02 -17.82
CA ALA A 61 -2.04 38.06 -17.63
C ALA A 61 -2.75 37.04 -18.53
N ILE A 62 -3.78 36.37 -18.00
CA ILE A 62 -4.65 35.48 -18.77
C ILE A 62 -5.83 36.29 -19.35
N PRO A 63 -6.03 36.26 -20.68
CA PRO A 63 -7.25 36.81 -21.26
C PRO A 63 -8.48 36.10 -20.69
N LYS A 64 -9.42 36.87 -20.11
CA LYS A 64 -10.68 36.35 -19.52
C LYS A 64 -10.48 35.43 -18.31
N SER A 65 -9.50 35.72 -17.47
CA SER A 65 -9.25 34.99 -16.21
C SER A 65 -10.50 34.82 -15.34
N ASP A 66 -11.34 35.85 -15.25
CA ASP A 66 -12.61 35.79 -14.52
C ASP A 66 -13.57 34.74 -15.11
N GLY A 67 -13.63 34.63 -16.44
CA GLY A 67 -14.40 33.60 -17.13
C GLY A 67 -13.89 32.19 -16.87
N ILE A 68 -12.58 32.00 -16.82
CA ILE A 68 -11.96 30.71 -16.47
C ILE A 68 -12.27 30.35 -15.02
N ARG A 69 -12.10 31.29 -14.09
CA ARG A 69 -12.42 31.10 -12.67
C ARG A 69 -13.87 30.67 -12.48
N GLU A 70 -14.81 31.40 -13.10
CA GLU A 70 -16.23 31.05 -13.04
C GLU A 70 -16.51 29.69 -13.69
N ALA A 71 -15.82 29.36 -14.78
CA ALA A 71 -15.93 28.09 -15.46
C ALA A 71 -15.41 26.89 -14.64
N ILE A 72 -14.45 27.09 -13.72
CA ILE A 72 -13.99 26.05 -12.78
C ILE A 72 -15.00 25.90 -11.63
N ARG A 73 -15.59 27.01 -11.18
CA ARG A 73 -16.53 27.04 -10.05
C ARG A 73 -17.93 26.56 -10.40
N LYS A 74 -18.41 26.82 -11.62
CA LYS A 74 -19.77 26.53 -12.10
C LYS A 74 -19.83 25.26 -12.95
N VAL A 75 -19.33 24.16 -12.42
CA VAL A 75 -19.37 22.82 -13.02
C VAL A 75 -20.41 21.96 -12.31
N ALA A 76 -21.15 21.14 -13.07
CA ALA A 76 -22.20 20.30 -12.51
C ALA A 76 -21.65 19.06 -11.77
N SER A 77 -20.43 18.64 -12.11
CA SER A 77 -19.76 17.50 -11.47
C SER A 77 -18.23 17.59 -11.50
N VAL A 78 -17.56 16.70 -10.77
CA VAL A 78 -16.09 16.57 -10.74
C VAL A 78 -15.55 16.09 -12.09
N GLU A 79 -16.29 15.22 -12.77
CA GLU A 79 -15.94 14.69 -14.09
C GLU A 79 -16.00 15.79 -15.16
N GLU A 80 -17.02 16.65 -15.10
CA GLU A 80 -17.11 17.81 -16.00
C GLU A 80 -15.94 18.78 -15.76
N ARG A 81 -15.56 18.99 -14.48
CA ARG A 81 -14.37 19.78 -14.12
C ARG A 81 -13.10 19.18 -14.72
N ALA A 82 -12.90 17.89 -14.55
CA ALA A 82 -11.73 17.18 -15.07
C ALA A 82 -11.67 17.25 -16.60
N ALA A 83 -12.78 16.98 -17.30
CA ALA A 83 -12.85 17.07 -18.76
C ALA A 83 -12.57 18.48 -19.29
N ARG A 84 -13.05 19.52 -18.59
CA ARG A 84 -12.80 20.92 -18.94
C ARG A 84 -11.34 21.30 -18.76
N LEU A 85 -10.74 20.92 -17.63
CA LEU A 85 -9.32 21.15 -17.34
C LEU A 85 -8.44 20.44 -18.38
N GLU A 86 -8.78 19.20 -18.77
CA GLU A 86 -8.05 18.46 -19.80
C GLU A 86 -8.11 19.18 -21.15
N LYS A 87 -9.31 19.63 -21.56
CA LYS A 87 -9.45 20.44 -22.78
C LYS A 87 -8.59 21.71 -22.75
N TRP A 88 -8.51 22.39 -21.62
CA TRP A 88 -7.66 23.58 -21.46
C TRP A 88 -6.18 23.25 -21.49
N ARG A 89 -5.78 22.10 -20.95
CA ARG A 89 -4.43 21.56 -21.03
C ARG A 89 -4.03 21.30 -22.48
N GLU A 90 -4.86 20.58 -23.23
CA GLU A 90 -4.62 20.26 -24.66
C GLU A 90 -4.54 21.52 -25.53
N THR A 91 -5.40 22.50 -25.27
CA THR A 91 -5.47 23.73 -26.07
C THR A 91 -4.49 24.81 -25.62
N GLY A 92 -3.78 24.60 -24.50
CA GLY A 92 -2.84 25.55 -23.93
C GLY A 92 -3.50 26.84 -23.43
N VAL A 93 -4.72 26.75 -22.91
CA VAL A 93 -5.46 27.90 -22.35
C VAL A 93 -4.76 28.42 -21.10
N ILE A 94 -4.37 27.51 -20.20
CA ILE A 94 -3.52 27.82 -19.05
C ILE A 94 -2.12 27.31 -19.36
N GLN A 95 -1.13 28.14 -19.04
CA GLN A 95 0.27 27.92 -19.36
C GLN A 95 1.12 28.12 -18.11
N ALA A 96 2.42 27.80 -18.24
CA ALA A 96 3.35 28.05 -17.16
C ALA A 96 3.30 29.54 -16.74
N TYR A 97 3.44 29.78 -15.44
CA TYR A 97 3.58 31.10 -14.80
C TYR A 97 2.32 31.98 -14.70
N ASN A 98 1.29 31.81 -15.54
CA ASN A 98 0.07 32.64 -15.47
C ASN A 98 -1.09 32.05 -14.66
N TRP A 99 -0.90 30.87 -14.10
CA TRP A 99 -1.97 30.07 -13.54
C TRP A 99 -2.50 30.52 -12.17
N MET A 100 -1.84 31.46 -11.50
CA MET A 100 -2.28 31.99 -10.21
C MET A 100 -3.62 32.73 -10.33
N GLU A 101 -3.76 33.52 -11.39
CA GLU A 101 -4.87 34.46 -11.57
C GLU A 101 -6.27 33.80 -11.61
N PRO A 102 -6.48 32.64 -12.26
CA PRO A 102 -7.77 31.94 -12.22
C PRO A 102 -8.07 31.27 -10.88
N LEU A 103 -7.08 31.10 -9.99
CA LEU A 103 -7.27 30.52 -8.66
C LEU A 103 -7.39 31.56 -7.53
N MET A 104 -7.18 32.86 -7.81
CA MET A 104 -7.32 33.94 -6.82
C MET A 104 -8.69 34.63 -6.90
N PRO A 105 -9.29 35.10 -5.78
CA PRO A 105 -8.82 35.04 -4.39
C PRO A 105 -9.15 33.72 -3.67
N SER A 106 -9.84 32.81 -4.34
CA SER A 106 -10.20 31.49 -3.80
C SER A 106 -10.15 30.49 -4.93
N PRO A 107 -9.48 29.33 -4.78
CA PRO A 107 -8.92 28.81 -3.53
C PRO A 107 -7.58 29.42 -3.06
N ILE A 108 -6.88 30.25 -3.85
CA ILE A 108 -5.61 30.88 -3.44
C ILE A 108 -5.85 32.33 -2.99
N ALA A 109 -5.72 32.61 -1.70
CA ALA A 109 -6.00 33.92 -1.12
C ALA A 109 -4.76 34.79 -0.90
N GLU A 110 -3.61 34.16 -0.69
CA GLU A 110 -2.31 34.80 -0.47
C GLU A 110 -1.25 34.03 -1.26
N VAL A 111 -0.28 34.74 -1.83
CA VAL A 111 0.89 34.14 -2.47
C VAL A 111 2.15 34.64 -1.78
N VAL A 112 2.96 33.71 -1.26
CA VAL A 112 4.29 33.98 -0.74
C VAL A 112 5.30 33.47 -1.77
N TRP A 113 5.96 34.39 -2.45
CA TRP A 113 6.94 34.09 -3.47
C TRP A 113 8.34 34.11 -2.88
N VAL A 114 9.06 33.00 -3.07
CA VAL A 114 10.41 32.74 -2.58
C VAL A 114 11.35 32.62 -3.78
N PRO A 115 11.93 33.72 -4.28
CA PRO A 115 12.65 33.70 -5.55
C PRO A 115 14.09 33.24 -5.48
N MET A 116 14.71 33.32 -4.30
CA MET A 116 16.08 32.85 -4.10
C MET A 116 16.38 32.67 -2.61
N ARG A 117 17.55 32.07 -2.35
CA ARG A 117 17.98 31.75 -0.98
C ARG A 117 18.19 32.99 -0.11
N LYS A 118 18.68 34.10 -0.68
CA LYS A 118 18.94 35.35 0.03
C LYS A 118 18.64 36.54 -0.86
N LEU A 119 17.89 37.51 -0.34
CA LEU A 119 17.59 38.78 -0.99
C LEU A 119 18.09 39.94 -0.14
N ASP A 120 18.69 40.94 -0.78
CA ASP A 120 18.81 42.25 -0.15
C ASP A 120 17.50 43.06 -0.31
N GLU A 121 17.40 44.17 0.44
CA GLU A 121 16.20 45.00 0.48
C GLU A 121 15.88 45.65 -0.89
N ALA A 122 16.90 46.03 -1.66
CA ALA A 122 16.72 46.65 -2.96
C ALA A 122 16.25 45.64 -4.02
N GLN A 123 16.81 44.43 -3.99
CA GLN A 123 16.38 43.30 -4.82
C GLN A 123 14.93 42.91 -4.48
N ARG A 124 14.58 42.80 -3.20
CA ARG A 124 13.21 42.51 -2.77
C ARG A 124 12.23 43.57 -3.29
N ALA A 125 12.52 44.85 -3.06
CA ALA A 125 11.64 45.93 -3.52
C ALA A 125 11.46 45.95 -5.03
N LYS A 126 12.54 45.67 -5.79
CA LYS A 126 12.49 45.57 -7.24
C LYS A 126 11.63 44.39 -7.71
N LEU A 127 11.83 43.20 -7.15
CA LEU A 127 11.05 42.01 -7.51
C LEU A 127 9.58 42.16 -7.13
N GLU A 128 9.28 42.80 -6.00
CA GLU A 128 7.91 43.16 -5.65
C GLU A 128 7.31 44.10 -6.69
N GLN A 129 8.02 45.17 -7.07
CA GLN A 129 7.52 46.09 -8.09
C GLN A 129 7.26 45.39 -9.43
N GLU A 130 8.23 44.61 -9.92
CA GLU A 130 8.10 43.87 -11.18
C GLU A 130 6.91 42.90 -11.12
N ALA A 131 6.77 42.13 -10.05
CA ALA A 131 5.65 41.20 -9.89
C ALA A 131 4.30 41.93 -9.83
N ARG A 132 4.23 43.12 -9.21
CA ARG A 132 3.02 43.96 -9.22
C ARG A 132 2.67 44.41 -10.63
N GLU A 133 3.65 44.87 -11.39
CA GLU A 133 3.47 45.29 -12.79
C GLU A 133 3.00 44.14 -13.68
N PHE A 134 3.53 42.92 -13.47
CA PHE A 134 3.11 41.72 -14.20
C PHE A 134 1.71 41.22 -13.81
N LEU A 135 1.41 41.17 -12.50
CA LEU A 135 0.14 40.65 -11.99
C LEU A 135 -1.02 41.62 -12.23
N ASP A 136 -0.81 42.92 -12.06
CA ASP A 136 -1.89 43.93 -12.15
C ASP A 136 -1.76 44.87 -13.34
N GLY A 137 -0.73 44.75 -14.19
CA GLY A 137 -0.54 45.61 -15.36
C GLY A 137 -1.67 45.53 -16.41
N HIS A 138 -2.56 44.53 -16.33
CA HIS A 138 -3.77 44.44 -17.14
C HIS A 138 -5.04 44.99 -16.46
N GLU A 139 -5.00 45.25 -15.14
CA GLU A 139 -6.17 45.69 -14.36
C GLU A 139 -6.68 47.07 -14.83
N GLU A 140 -5.78 47.96 -15.26
CA GLU A 140 -6.16 49.28 -15.80
C GLU A 140 -6.88 49.21 -17.16
N ALA A 141 -6.59 48.17 -17.96
CA ALA A 141 -7.18 47.99 -19.29
C ALA A 141 -8.44 47.11 -19.29
N LEU A 142 -8.50 46.12 -18.40
CA LEU A 142 -9.59 45.16 -18.20
C LEU A 142 -9.74 44.89 -16.69
N PRO A 143 -10.54 45.69 -15.97
CA PRO A 143 -10.73 45.52 -14.52
C PRO A 143 -11.28 44.14 -14.18
N ARG A 144 -10.76 43.54 -13.10
CA ARG A 144 -11.18 42.23 -12.61
C ARG A 144 -12.28 42.36 -11.58
N ASP A 145 -13.24 41.45 -11.59
CA ASP A 145 -14.27 41.37 -10.54
C ASP A 145 -13.66 41.03 -9.16
N ALA A 146 -12.47 40.43 -9.14
CA ALA A 146 -11.75 39.99 -7.95
C ALA A 146 -10.85 41.08 -7.30
N GLY A 147 -10.71 42.24 -7.95
CA GLY A 147 -9.80 43.33 -7.60
C GLY A 147 -8.31 43.01 -7.78
N ALA A 148 -7.45 43.97 -7.42
CA ALA A 148 -5.99 43.89 -7.48
C ALA A 148 -5.42 42.65 -6.75
N PHE A 149 -4.45 41.99 -7.39
CA PHE A 149 -3.78 40.80 -6.85
C PHE A 149 -2.45 41.11 -6.19
N ALA A 150 -1.76 42.17 -6.61
CA ALA A 150 -0.48 42.63 -6.07
C ALA A 150 -0.46 42.69 -4.54
N GLN A 151 -1.55 43.16 -3.93
CA GLN A 151 -1.64 43.36 -2.49
C GLN A 151 -1.67 42.05 -1.69
N ARG A 152 -1.91 40.93 -2.38
CA ARG A 152 -1.96 39.57 -1.81
C ARG A 152 -0.67 38.77 -2.07
N LEU A 153 0.30 39.36 -2.78
CA LEU A 153 1.62 38.81 -3.03
C LEU A 153 2.62 39.35 -2.00
N ARG A 154 3.45 38.48 -1.44
CA ARG A 154 4.59 38.85 -0.59
C ARG A 154 5.86 38.22 -1.13
N VAL A 155 6.95 39.00 -1.21
CA VAL A 155 8.26 38.51 -1.64
C VAL A 155 9.19 38.41 -0.44
N MET A 156 9.83 37.27 -0.28
CA MET A 156 10.83 37.04 0.76
C MET A 156 11.83 35.98 0.33
N ASP A 157 13.04 36.01 0.86
CA ASP A 157 14.02 34.96 0.60
C ASP A 157 13.74 33.71 1.45
N PHE A 158 14.42 32.62 1.12
CA PHE A 158 14.27 31.33 1.79
C PHE A 158 14.52 31.41 3.30
N GLU A 159 15.57 32.11 3.74
CA GLU A 159 15.93 32.22 5.16
C GLU A 159 14.86 32.98 5.96
N THR A 160 14.37 34.10 5.40
CA THR A 160 13.28 34.89 5.98
C THR A 160 12.00 34.06 6.03
N TRP A 161 11.65 33.41 4.92
CA TRP A 161 10.47 32.56 4.84
C TRP A 161 10.50 31.43 5.87
N GLN A 162 11.63 30.73 5.99
CA GLN A 162 11.77 29.62 6.94
C GLN A 162 11.59 30.09 8.39
N LYS A 163 12.10 31.28 8.72
CA LYS A 163 11.92 31.90 10.04
C LYS A 163 10.47 32.35 10.28
N GLU A 164 9.84 33.01 9.32
CA GLU A 164 8.47 33.51 9.46
C GLU A 164 7.43 32.38 9.48
N SER A 165 7.60 31.37 8.62
CA SER A 165 6.67 30.26 8.48
C SER A 165 6.63 29.34 9.71
N ALA A 166 7.71 29.29 10.49
CA ALA A 166 7.73 28.58 11.78
C ALA A 166 6.74 29.18 12.81
N ALA A 167 6.37 30.45 12.66
CA ALA A 167 5.42 31.14 13.53
C ALA A 167 3.99 31.16 12.96
N TRP A 168 3.73 30.55 11.80
CA TRP A 168 2.40 30.55 11.21
C TRP A 168 1.40 29.74 12.05
N PRO A 169 0.14 30.18 12.14
CA PRO A 169 -0.92 29.44 12.84
C PRO A 169 -1.09 28.01 12.30
N SER A 170 -1.43 27.07 13.18
CA SER A 170 -1.58 25.66 12.82
C SER A 170 -2.79 25.38 11.91
N ASP A 171 -3.77 26.29 11.86
CA ASP A 171 -4.95 26.27 10.99
C ASP A 171 -4.71 26.98 9.65
N LYS A 172 -3.53 27.59 9.44
CA LYS A 172 -3.19 28.21 8.15
C LYS A 172 -2.98 27.13 7.10
N ARG A 173 -3.86 27.10 6.10
CA ARG A 173 -3.81 26.14 4.98
C ARG A 173 -2.81 26.57 3.92
N ILE A 174 -1.92 25.67 3.53
CA ILE A 174 -0.76 25.97 2.73
C ILE A 174 -0.66 24.97 1.59
N VAL A 175 -0.45 25.48 0.38
CA VAL A 175 -0.02 24.67 -0.76
C VAL A 175 1.34 25.16 -1.21
N ALA A 176 2.23 24.24 -1.57
CA ALA A 176 3.56 24.58 -2.03
C ALA A 176 3.71 24.17 -3.50
N SER A 177 4.30 25.05 -4.31
CA SER A 177 4.77 24.71 -5.65
C SER A 177 6.24 25.07 -5.73
N ILE A 178 7.09 24.08 -6.04
CA ILE A 178 8.53 24.24 -6.19
C ILE A 178 8.87 24.09 -7.66
N ASP A 179 9.35 25.16 -8.28
CA ASP A 179 10.04 25.06 -9.57
C ASP A 179 11.45 24.50 -9.34
N LEU A 180 11.85 23.49 -10.09
CA LEU A 180 13.15 22.85 -9.96
C LEU A 180 14.27 23.70 -10.58
N ASP A 181 13.95 24.64 -11.46
CA ASP A 181 14.92 25.63 -11.93
C ASP A 181 15.29 26.68 -10.87
N TYR A 182 14.59 26.74 -9.73
CA TYR A 182 15.05 27.42 -8.52
C TYR A 182 16.47 26.97 -8.12
N PHE A 183 16.84 25.73 -8.48
CA PHE A 183 18.16 25.15 -8.24
C PHE A 183 19.05 25.12 -9.50
N ALA A 184 18.67 25.80 -10.59
CA ALA A 184 19.42 25.77 -11.85
C ALA A 184 20.84 26.37 -11.72
N ALA A 185 21.03 27.28 -10.76
CA ALA A 185 22.32 27.88 -10.44
C ALA A 185 23.20 27.01 -9.51
N SER A 186 22.63 26.00 -8.85
CA SER A 186 23.34 25.11 -7.93
C SER A 186 24.38 24.27 -8.69
N THR A 187 25.48 23.94 -8.01
CA THR A 187 26.49 23.02 -8.53
C THR A 187 25.97 21.59 -8.47
N ASP A 188 26.46 20.71 -9.36
CA ASP A 188 26.07 19.29 -9.37
C ASP A 188 26.31 18.61 -8.02
N GLU A 189 27.34 19.05 -7.27
CA GLU A 189 27.67 18.54 -5.93
C GLU A 189 26.63 18.92 -4.85
N ASN A 190 26.02 20.10 -4.95
CA ASN A 190 25.10 20.64 -3.93
C ASN A 190 23.61 20.51 -4.32
N LEU A 191 23.30 20.27 -5.59
CA LEU A 191 21.94 20.29 -6.12
C LEU A 191 20.98 19.40 -5.32
N ALA A 192 21.36 18.14 -5.04
CA ALA A 192 20.50 17.21 -4.31
C ALA A 192 20.28 17.62 -2.84
N SER A 193 21.29 18.18 -2.17
CA SER A 193 21.17 18.61 -0.76
C SER A 193 20.33 19.88 -0.63
N GLU A 194 20.44 20.82 -1.58
CA GLU A 194 19.62 22.03 -1.61
C GLU A 194 18.14 21.70 -1.89
N VAL A 195 17.85 20.78 -2.81
CA VAL A 195 16.47 20.29 -3.05
C VAL A 195 15.91 19.65 -1.78
N ALA A 196 16.69 18.79 -1.11
CA ALA A 196 16.27 18.12 0.12
C ALA A 196 15.99 19.11 1.27
N GLU A 197 16.78 20.18 1.38
CA GLU A 197 16.59 21.22 2.39
C GLU A 197 15.27 21.97 2.21
N VAL A 198 14.98 22.43 0.98
CA VAL A 198 13.73 23.13 0.67
C VAL A 198 12.54 22.20 0.87
N ALA A 199 12.60 20.96 0.36
CA ALA A 199 11.56 19.95 0.55
C ALA A 199 11.28 19.69 2.04
N ALA A 200 12.33 19.55 2.85
CA ALA A 200 12.21 19.33 4.29
C ALA A 200 11.59 20.54 5.01
N ALA A 201 11.92 21.77 4.60
CA ALA A 201 11.33 22.97 5.17
C ALA A 201 9.82 23.06 4.83
N VAL A 202 9.45 22.75 3.59
CA VAL A 202 8.03 22.71 3.16
C VAL A 202 7.26 21.62 3.90
N ALA A 203 7.81 20.41 4.02
CA ALA A 203 7.18 19.30 4.72
C ALA A 203 7.00 19.54 6.24
N ARG A 204 7.67 20.53 6.83
CA ARG A 204 7.47 20.91 8.24
C ARG A 204 6.28 21.85 8.45
N LEU A 205 5.72 22.44 7.40
CA LEU A 205 4.57 23.33 7.51
C LEU A 205 3.35 22.56 8.02
N ARG A 206 2.82 22.96 9.19
CA ARG A 206 1.74 22.23 9.88
C ARG A 206 0.46 22.12 9.06
N GLY A 207 0.15 23.15 8.27
CA GLY A 207 -1.03 23.19 7.40
C GLY A 207 -0.72 22.96 5.93
N LEU A 208 0.39 22.29 5.59
CA LEU A 208 0.61 21.84 4.20
C LEU A 208 -0.54 20.92 3.78
N GLU A 209 -1.11 21.16 2.60
CA GLU A 209 -2.23 20.39 2.03
C GLU A 209 -1.93 19.85 0.63
N ALA A 210 -0.93 20.39 -0.08
CA ALA A 210 -0.46 19.88 -1.36
C ALA A 210 0.97 20.35 -1.66
N LEU A 211 1.73 19.53 -2.39
CA LEU A 211 3.07 19.85 -2.88
C LEU A 211 3.15 19.58 -4.39
N CYS A 212 3.53 20.58 -5.17
CA CYS A 212 3.79 20.43 -6.60
C CYS A 212 5.27 20.64 -6.90
N TRP A 213 5.81 19.84 -7.82
CA TRP A 213 7.10 20.06 -8.45
C TRP A 213 6.89 20.33 -9.94
N ALA A 214 7.52 21.38 -10.44
CA ALA A 214 7.63 21.65 -11.87
C ALA A 214 9.10 21.56 -12.27
N LEU A 215 9.38 20.97 -13.43
CA LEU A 215 10.76 20.82 -13.89
C LEU A 215 11.29 22.03 -14.66
N SER A 216 10.42 22.69 -15.43
CA SER A 216 10.70 23.89 -16.21
C SER A 216 11.93 23.74 -17.11
N THR A 217 11.94 22.68 -17.92
CA THR A 217 13.04 22.32 -18.84
C THR A 217 13.59 23.46 -19.71
N PRO A 218 12.82 24.48 -20.17
CA PRO A 218 13.39 25.60 -20.92
C PRO A 218 14.43 26.44 -20.15
N TRP A 219 14.43 26.41 -18.82
CA TRP A 219 15.36 27.16 -17.96
C TRP A 219 16.59 26.34 -17.53
N LEU A 220 16.58 25.04 -17.77
CA LEU A 220 17.67 24.14 -17.41
C LEU A 220 18.78 24.12 -18.47
N LYS A 221 20.00 23.82 -18.02
CA LYS A 221 21.23 23.89 -18.85
C LYS A 221 21.42 22.66 -19.72
N SER A 222 20.99 21.49 -19.26
CA SER A 222 21.26 20.21 -19.92
C SER A 222 20.31 19.09 -19.47
N GLN A 223 20.21 18.02 -20.26
CA GLN A 223 19.50 16.79 -19.89
C GLN A 223 20.03 16.15 -18.59
N ALA A 224 21.34 16.27 -18.33
CA ALA A 224 21.94 15.74 -17.10
C ALA A 224 21.47 16.50 -15.85
N GLN A 225 21.34 17.83 -15.94
CA GLN A 225 20.78 18.64 -14.86
C GLN A 225 19.29 18.29 -14.64
N THR A 226 18.53 18.13 -15.73
CA THR A 226 17.13 17.70 -15.68
C THR A 226 16.97 16.35 -14.97
N ASP A 227 17.81 15.36 -15.30
CA ASP A 227 17.81 14.04 -14.68
C ASP A 227 18.13 14.11 -13.18
N ALA A 228 19.15 14.90 -12.80
CA ALA A 228 19.55 15.07 -11.41
C ALA A 228 18.44 15.73 -10.55
N LEU A 229 17.78 16.76 -11.07
CA LEU A 229 16.66 17.43 -10.41
C LEU A 229 15.45 16.50 -10.29
N MET A 230 15.12 15.76 -11.35
CA MET A 230 14.03 14.78 -11.34
C MET A 230 14.31 13.66 -10.31
N CYS A 231 15.54 13.14 -10.25
CA CYS A 231 15.95 12.20 -9.22
C CYS A 231 15.71 12.79 -7.82
N ALA A 232 16.18 14.00 -7.55
CA ALA A 232 16.07 14.62 -6.23
C ALA A 232 14.60 14.84 -5.82
N ALA A 233 13.77 15.36 -6.72
CA ALA A 233 12.35 15.62 -6.48
C ALA A 233 11.57 14.33 -6.19
N LEU A 234 11.81 13.27 -6.98
CA LEU A 234 11.20 11.96 -6.76
C LEU A 234 11.69 11.30 -5.47
N GLU A 235 12.98 11.39 -5.15
CA GLU A 235 13.52 10.89 -3.88
C GLU A 235 12.86 11.56 -2.68
N GLN A 236 12.69 12.89 -2.70
CA GLN A 236 12.03 13.61 -1.61
C GLN A 236 10.53 13.25 -1.53
N SER A 237 9.86 13.16 -2.67
CA SER A 237 8.43 12.83 -2.73
C SER A 237 8.14 11.42 -2.23
N TRP A 238 8.90 10.42 -2.68
CA TRP A 238 8.77 9.02 -2.25
C TRP A 238 9.36 8.74 -0.86
N SER A 239 10.10 9.69 -0.27
CA SER A 239 10.52 9.58 1.14
C SER A 239 9.37 9.80 2.11
N ILE A 240 8.33 10.54 1.71
CA ILE A 240 7.13 10.77 2.52
C ILE A 240 6.20 9.59 2.32
N THR A 241 6.09 8.72 3.32
CA THR A 241 5.39 7.45 3.06
C THR A 241 3.87 7.60 2.95
N ASN A 242 3.29 8.62 3.59
CA ASN A 242 1.88 8.96 3.47
C ASN A 242 1.60 10.00 2.36
N ALA A 243 2.50 10.13 1.38
CA ALA A 243 2.25 10.97 0.20
C ALA A 243 1.56 10.18 -0.93
N ALA A 244 0.52 10.77 -1.50
CA ALA A 244 -0.07 10.34 -2.76
C ALA A 244 0.70 11.02 -3.90
N VAL A 245 1.81 10.41 -4.31
CA VAL A 245 2.65 10.92 -5.40
C VAL A 245 2.00 10.58 -6.75
N GLN A 246 1.64 11.62 -7.50
CA GLN A 246 1.30 11.55 -8.91
C GLN A 246 2.46 12.13 -9.72
N TRP A 247 2.97 11.35 -10.67
CA TRP A 247 4.11 11.69 -11.50
C TRP A 247 3.75 11.44 -12.97
N GLU A 248 3.87 12.51 -13.76
CA GLU A 248 3.38 12.57 -15.14
C GLU A 248 4.53 12.88 -16.12
N PRO A 249 5.44 11.92 -16.38
CA PRO A 249 6.67 12.15 -17.16
C PRO A 249 6.43 12.35 -18.66
N PHE A 250 5.25 12.04 -19.18
CA PHE A 250 4.93 12.11 -20.61
C PHE A 250 3.90 13.18 -20.95
N VAL A 251 3.42 13.91 -19.96
CA VAL A 251 2.35 14.88 -20.17
C VAL A 251 2.90 16.11 -20.89
N LYS A 252 2.17 16.54 -21.93
CA LYS A 252 2.48 17.76 -22.69
C LYS A 252 1.40 18.81 -22.45
N ALA A 253 1.79 19.96 -21.93
CA ALA A 253 0.89 21.09 -21.69
C ALA A 253 0.75 21.99 -22.94
N GLY A 254 0.25 21.45 -24.06
CA GLY A 254 0.12 22.20 -25.32
C GLY A 254 1.46 22.84 -25.79
N PRO A 255 1.43 23.89 -26.63
CA PRO A 255 2.64 24.61 -27.02
C PRO A 255 3.17 25.46 -25.86
N ASP A 256 4.42 25.25 -25.43
CA ASP A 256 5.04 26.05 -24.37
C ASP A 256 5.20 27.52 -24.79
N ARG A 257 4.53 28.40 -24.05
CA ARG A 257 4.54 29.86 -24.26
C ARG A 257 5.20 30.63 -23.13
N SER A 258 5.97 29.97 -22.27
CA SER A 258 6.82 30.63 -21.27
C SER A 258 7.73 31.67 -21.93
N MET A 259 8.17 32.66 -21.16
CA MET A 259 9.04 33.70 -21.70
C MET A 259 10.31 33.08 -22.29
N MET A 260 10.88 32.07 -21.62
CA MET A 260 12.09 31.42 -22.08
C MET A 260 11.87 30.53 -23.31
N ALA A 261 10.76 29.79 -23.39
CA ALA A 261 10.41 29.07 -24.62
C ALA A 261 10.29 30.03 -25.83
N LYS A 262 9.63 31.17 -25.66
CA LYS A 262 9.53 32.22 -26.70
C LYS A 262 10.89 32.79 -27.08
N LEU A 263 11.76 33.06 -26.10
CA LEU A 263 13.10 33.60 -26.33
C LEU A 263 13.98 32.59 -27.09
N ARG A 264 13.96 31.31 -26.72
CA ARG A 264 14.66 30.23 -27.45
C ARG A 264 14.14 30.10 -28.88
N GLN A 265 12.82 30.10 -29.05
CA GLN A 265 12.19 30.05 -30.37
C GLN A 265 12.61 31.23 -31.26
N ARG A 266 12.67 32.45 -30.72
CA ARG A 266 13.17 33.65 -31.44
C ARG A 266 14.64 33.52 -31.86
N ARG A 267 15.44 32.75 -31.11
CA ARG A 267 16.83 32.43 -31.44
C ARG A 267 16.97 31.25 -32.41
N GLY A 268 15.86 30.59 -32.78
CA GLY A 268 15.88 29.38 -33.61
C GLY A 268 16.34 28.13 -32.86
N GLU A 269 16.35 28.16 -31.54
CA GLU A 269 16.73 27.03 -30.68
C GLU A 269 15.54 26.08 -30.47
N GLN A 270 15.82 24.78 -30.34
CA GLN A 270 14.82 23.81 -29.92
C GLN A 270 14.51 24.00 -28.43
N ILE A 271 13.23 23.94 -28.06
CA ILE A 271 12.80 23.96 -26.66
C ILE A 271 13.18 22.61 -26.04
N PRO A 272 13.98 22.57 -24.96
CA PRO A 272 14.31 21.33 -24.27
C PRO A 272 13.04 20.61 -23.79
N GLU A 273 13.05 19.28 -23.83
CA GLU A 273 11.96 18.43 -23.31
C GLU A 273 12.54 17.38 -22.36
N PHE A 274 11.76 16.92 -21.37
CA PHE A 274 12.17 15.83 -20.49
C PHE A 274 12.08 14.48 -21.20
N LYS A 275 13.25 13.88 -21.47
CA LYS A 275 13.35 12.59 -22.15
C LYS A 275 13.60 11.43 -21.19
N LEU A 276 12.55 10.71 -20.82
CA LEU A 276 12.65 9.58 -19.91
C LEU A 276 13.35 8.35 -20.53
N ASP A 277 13.31 8.20 -21.84
CA ASP A 277 14.06 7.17 -22.58
C ASP A 277 15.58 7.37 -22.48
N GLU A 278 16.03 8.61 -22.37
CA GLU A 278 17.42 9.00 -22.15
C GLU A 278 17.79 9.09 -20.65
N ALA A 279 16.91 8.67 -19.73
CA ALA A 279 17.15 8.75 -18.30
C ALA A 279 18.41 7.99 -17.86
N SER A 280 19.11 8.53 -16.86
CA SER A 280 20.27 7.92 -16.23
C SER A 280 19.92 6.59 -15.55
N LEU A 281 20.91 5.72 -15.36
CA LEU A 281 20.70 4.48 -14.58
C LEU A 281 20.19 4.77 -13.17
N LYS A 282 20.58 5.91 -12.58
CA LYS A 282 20.13 6.34 -11.26
C LYS A 282 18.62 6.57 -11.25
N LEU A 283 18.11 7.36 -12.19
CA LEU A 283 16.69 7.64 -12.32
C LEU A 283 15.88 6.38 -12.64
N ARG A 284 16.35 5.59 -13.63
CA ARG A 284 15.69 4.34 -14.03
C ARG A 284 15.52 3.39 -12.84
N THR A 285 16.59 3.17 -12.07
CA THR A 285 16.55 2.24 -10.93
C THR A 285 15.77 2.78 -9.74
N LEU A 286 15.78 4.10 -9.51
CA LEU A 286 14.92 4.74 -8.51
C LEU A 286 13.44 4.51 -8.85
N ILE A 287 13.04 4.70 -10.11
CA ILE A 287 11.69 4.44 -10.60
C ILE A 287 11.34 2.95 -10.45
N LEU A 288 12.23 2.04 -10.88
CA LEU A 288 12.02 0.59 -10.69
C LEU A 288 11.83 0.17 -9.24
N GLN A 289 12.47 0.87 -8.31
CA GLN A 289 12.41 0.59 -6.87
C GLN A 289 11.09 1.06 -6.23
N ARG A 290 10.54 2.19 -6.66
CA ARG A 290 9.49 2.92 -5.90
C ARG A 290 8.19 3.15 -6.64
N TRP A 291 8.21 3.18 -7.97
CA TRP A 291 7.03 3.52 -8.75
C TRP A 291 5.96 2.43 -8.69
N LYS A 292 4.70 2.86 -8.60
CA LYS A 292 3.51 2.02 -8.69
C LYS A 292 2.62 2.50 -9.85
N PRO A 293 1.92 1.61 -10.57
CA PRO A 293 1.06 1.95 -11.71
C PRO A 293 0.07 3.08 -11.48
N GLU A 294 -0.54 3.15 -10.30
CA GLU A 294 -1.52 4.16 -9.92
C GLU A 294 -0.96 5.59 -9.85
N GLN A 295 0.36 5.76 -9.81
CA GLN A 295 1.03 7.07 -9.71
C GLN A 295 1.13 7.81 -11.04
N THR A 296 0.82 7.15 -12.17
CA THR A 296 0.86 7.77 -13.50
C THR A 296 -0.48 7.57 -14.19
N ARG A 297 -1.10 8.65 -14.66
CA ARG A 297 -2.39 8.60 -15.36
C ARG A 297 -2.23 8.58 -16.87
N VAL A 298 -1.28 9.34 -17.41
CA VAL A 298 -1.09 9.49 -18.85
C VAL A 298 -0.03 8.53 -19.36
N GLU A 299 -0.33 7.83 -20.47
CA GLU A 299 0.57 6.86 -21.11
C GLU A 299 1.15 5.79 -20.14
N ARG A 300 0.36 5.36 -19.13
CA ARG A 300 0.77 4.34 -18.15
C ARG A 300 1.32 3.07 -18.79
N GLU A 301 0.65 2.54 -19.82
CA GLU A 301 1.08 1.34 -20.53
C GLU A 301 2.44 1.51 -21.22
N ARG A 302 2.80 2.73 -21.64
CA ARG A 302 4.12 3.02 -22.18
C ARG A 302 5.17 2.97 -21.08
N LEU A 303 4.89 3.57 -19.92
CA LEU A 303 5.79 3.52 -18.76
C LEU A 303 6.02 2.08 -18.30
N GLU A 304 4.96 1.29 -18.18
CA GLU A 304 5.05 -0.12 -17.78
C GLU A 304 5.89 -0.95 -18.76
N ARG A 305 5.71 -0.74 -20.07
CA ARG A 305 6.56 -1.38 -21.10
C ARG A 305 8.02 -0.98 -20.95
N MET A 306 8.31 0.30 -20.71
CA MET A 306 9.67 0.78 -20.47
C MET A 306 10.27 0.11 -19.22
N MET A 307 9.52 0.06 -18.12
CA MET A 307 9.97 -0.56 -16.88
C MET A 307 10.19 -2.07 -17.00
N ASN A 308 9.31 -2.79 -17.71
CA ASN A 308 9.51 -4.20 -17.99
C ASN A 308 10.77 -4.43 -18.83
N GLY A 309 11.02 -3.55 -19.81
CA GLY A 309 12.27 -3.54 -20.57
C GLY A 309 13.49 -3.32 -19.69
N TRP A 310 13.44 -2.34 -18.77
CA TRP A 310 14.53 -2.06 -17.84
C TRP A 310 14.77 -3.23 -16.88
N ARG A 311 13.73 -3.88 -16.35
CA ARG A 311 13.86 -5.06 -15.45
C ARG A 311 14.57 -6.24 -16.11
N GLY A 312 14.49 -6.36 -17.44
CA GLY A 312 15.19 -7.40 -18.20
C GLY A 312 16.69 -7.14 -18.37
N ASP A 313 17.20 -5.99 -17.93
CA ASP A 313 18.62 -5.68 -17.98
C ASP A 313 19.39 -6.50 -16.93
N SER A 314 20.25 -7.40 -17.42
CA SER A 314 21.04 -8.32 -16.61
C SER A 314 22.06 -7.63 -15.70
N PHE A 315 22.27 -6.32 -15.84
CA PHE A 315 23.18 -5.53 -15.02
C PHE A 315 22.50 -4.78 -13.87
N LEU A 316 21.20 -4.96 -13.66
CA LEU A 316 20.48 -4.38 -12.52
C LEU A 316 20.70 -5.21 -11.26
N PRO A 317 21.15 -4.60 -10.14
CA PRO A 317 21.37 -5.33 -8.91
C PRO A 317 20.03 -5.71 -8.28
N ALA A 318 19.83 -7.00 -8.02
CA ALA A 318 18.76 -7.52 -7.18
C ALA A 318 19.37 -8.02 -5.86
N ILE A 319 18.68 -7.79 -4.74
CA ILE A 319 19.07 -8.28 -3.42
C ILE A 319 18.04 -9.25 -2.86
N SER A 320 18.52 -10.31 -2.21
CA SER A 320 17.73 -11.37 -1.59
C SER A 320 18.47 -11.99 -0.40
N MET A 321 17.80 -12.84 0.37
CA MET A 321 18.47 -13.70 1.35
C MET A 321 18.84 -15.03 0.69
N SER A 322 20.07 -15.50 0.87
CA SER A 322 20.56 -16.73 0.22
C SER A 322 20.14 -18.03 0.92
N ASP A 323 19.89 -17.97 2.23
CA ASP A 323 19.73 -19.14 3.11
C ASP A 323 18.28 -19.39 3.54
N ARG A 324 17.38 -18.45 3.24
CA ARG A 324 15.98 -18.49 3.63
C ARG A 324 15.14 -17.86 2.56
N ALA A 325 13.90 -18.30 2.50
CA ALA A 325 13.00 -17.82 1.50
C ALA A 325 12.14 -16.67 2.01
N ARG A 326 11.55 -15.96 1.06
CA ARG A 326 10.66 -14.84 1.35
C ARG A 326 9.34 -15.37 1.90
N GLU A 327 8.84 -14.72 2.93
CA GLU A 327 7.54 -15.01 3.53
C GLU A 327 6.41 -14.54 2.59
N PRO A 328 5.19 -15.11 2.71
CA PRO A 328 4.02 -14.67 1.94
C PRO A 328 3.70 -13.17 2.04
N ASP A 329 4.09 -12.53 3.15
CA ASP A 329 3.93 -11.09 3.35
C ASP A 329 5.00 -10.24 2.65
N GLY A 330 5.91 -10.87 1.89
CA GLY A 330 6.99 -10.23 1.16
C GLY A 330 8.18 -9.82 2.02
N SER A 331 8.21 -10.20 3.31
CA SER A 331 9.35 -9.98 4.20
C SER A 331 10.25 -11.21 4.32
N TYR A 332 11.41 -11.05 4.95
CA TYR A 332 12.24 -12.15 5.42
C TYR A 332 12.28 -12.10 6.94
N ARG A 333 12.18 -13.24 7.62
CA ARG A 333 12.30 -13.35 9.08
C ARG A 333 13.61 -13.99 9.51
N LEU A 334 14.23 -13.45 10.55
CA LEU A 334 15.36 -14.07 11.24
C LEU A 334 15.28 -13.86 12.74
N GLU A 335 15.92 -14.75 13.49
CA GLU A 335 16.19 -14.53 14.90
C GLU A 335 17.54 -13.85 15.08
N ALA A 336 17.65 -12.90 16.01
CA ALA A 336 18.85 -12.10 16.23
C ALA A 336 20.14 -12.92 16.46
N SER A 337 20.02 -14.15 16.93
CA SER A 337 21.14 -15.10 17.15
C SER A 337 21.64 -15.77 15.86
N GLN A 338 20.85 -15.75 14.78
CA GLN A 338 21.15 -16.42 13.53
C GLN A 338 22.01 -15.55 12.63
N SER A 339 23.20 -16.05 12.28
CA SER A 339 24.00 -15.47 11.19
C SER A 339 23.26 -15.60 9.86
N ALA A 340 23.20 -14.50 9.11
CA ALA A 340 22.62 -14.48 7.77
C ALA A 340 23.27 -13.39 6.93
N SER A 341 23.13 -13.48 5.61
CA SER A 341 23.63 -12.46 4.67
C SER A 341 22.58 -12.12 3.64
N ILE A 342 22.44 -10.83 3.36
CA ILE A 342 21.75 -10.33 2.17
C ILE A 342 22.75 -10.39 1.03
N VAL A 343 22.41 -11.05 -0.06
CA VAL A 343 23.27 -11.21 -1.24
C VAL A 343 22.75 -10.38 -2.39
N MET A 344 23.66 -9.99 -3.29
CA MET A 344 23.35 -9.23 -4.50
C MET A 344 23.63 -10.06 -5.76
N GLU A 345 22.70 -10.04 -6.70
CA GLU A 345 22.78 -10.70 -8.01
C GLU A 345 22.36 -9.73 -9.13
N PRO A 346 23.17 -9.55 -10.20
CA PRO A 346 24.50 -10.12 -10.38
C PRO A 346 25.53 -9.53 -9.40
N PRO A 347 26.67 -10.23 -9.16
CA PRO A 347 27.74 -9.70 -8.33
C PRO A 347 28.32 -8.38 -8.88
N PRO A 348 28.48 -7.33 -8.05
CA PRO A 348 28.98 -6.04 -8.49
C PRO A 348 30.47 -6.12 -8.85
N THR A 349 30.82 -6.03 -10.13
CA THR A 349 32.22 -6.09 -10.61
C THR A 349 32.75 -4.71 -10.94
N GLY A 350 33.95 -4.37 -10.41
CA GLY A 350 34.59 -3.06 -10.63
C GLY A 350 33.80 -1.87 -10.06
N ALA A 351 32.85 -2.13 -9.15
CA ALA A 351 31.95 -1.14 -8.59
C ALA A 351 32.22 -0.92 -7.10
N ARG A 352 31.88 0.27 -6.62
CA ARG A 352 31.76 0.60 -5.20
C ARG A 352 30.30 0.40 -4.81
N VAL A 353 30.04 -0.21 -3.67
CA VAL A 353 28.67 -0.51 -3.22
C VAL A 353 28.44 0.16 -1.87
N ARG A 354 27.27 0.77 -1.70
CA ARG A 354 26.75 1.28 -0.44
C ARG A 354 25.47 0.56 -0.09
N TRP A 355 25.39 0.08 1.14
CA TRP A 355 24.19 -0.54 1.70
C TRP A 355 23.49 0.44 2.60
N TRP A 356 22.19 0.61 2.37
CA TRP A 356 21.37 1.61 3.02
C TRP A 356 20.18 0.93 3.70
N ALA A 357 19.82 1.42 4.88
CA ALA A 357 18.50 1.19 5.47
C ALA A 357 17.63 2.44 5.37
N LEU A 358 16.33 2.26 5.32
CA LEU A 358 15.34 3.33 5.48
C LEU A 358 14.86 3.35 6.93
N ARG A 359 14.83 4.54 7.52
CA ARG A 359 14.32 4.77 8.88
C ARG A 359 13.49 6.04 8.90
N ALA A 360 12.45 6.10 9.74
CA ALA A 360 11.76 7.36 9.98
C ALA A 360 12.71 8.46 10.50
N SER A 361 12.43 9.70 10.13
CA SER A 361 13.29 10.85 10.44
C SER A 361 13.02 11.44 11.82
N SER A 362 11.82 11.26 12.34
CA SER A 362 11.39 11.60 13.70
C SER A 362 11.01 10.31 14.41
N ASP A 363 11.11 10.31 15.74
CA ASP A 363 10.53 9.25 16.53
C ASP A 363 9.01 9.45 16.63
N VAL A 364 8.51 10.70 16.75
CA VAL A 364 7.08 11.02 16.92
C VAL A 364 6.49 11.73 15.69
N TYR A 365 5.28 11.33 15.25
CA TYR A 365 4.49 12.04 14.22
C TYR A 365 3.05 12.30 14.66
N ARG A 366 2.48 13.41 14.15
CA ARG A 366 1.06 13.79 14.29
C ARG A 366 0.34 13.56 12.97
N VAL A 367 -0.42 12.50 12.92
CA VAL A 367 -0.98 11.96 11.67
C VAL A 367 -2.49 12.05 11.60
N THR A 368 -3.12 12.65 12.60
CA THR A 368 -4.57 12.89 12.67
C THR A 368 -4.80 14.38 12.79
N ASP A 369 -5.99 14.82 12.40
CA ASP A 369 -6.38 16.23 12.55
C ASP A 369 -6.79 16.58 14.00
N VAL A 370 -6.79 15.61 14.91
CA VAL A 370 -7.06 15.83 16.33
C VAL A 370 -5.78 16.22 17.06
N ASP A 371 -5.75 17.43 17.60
CA ASP A 371 -4.71 17.85 18.53
C ASP A 371 -5.00 17.25 19.93
N PHE A 372 -4.21 16.25 20.33
CA PHE A 372 -4.32 15.61 21.64
C PHE A 372 -2.94 15.41 22.31
N GLY A 373 -2.80 15.95 23.52
CA GLY A 373 -1.71 15.59 24.44
C GLY A 373 -0.30 16.01 24.00
N PHE A 374 0.69 15.17 24.30
CA PHE A 374 2.15 15.39 24.14
C PHE A 374 2.64 15.45 22.68
N ALA A 375 1.78 15.34 21.67
CA ALA A 375 2.15 15.25 20.24
C ALA A 375 1.69 16.44 19.40
N SER A 376 1.15 17.49 20.03
CA SER A 376 0.58 18.66 19.32
C SER A 376 1.55 19.35 18.37
N ASP A 377 2.86 19.31 18.66
CA ASP A 377 3.90 19.96 17.85
C ASP A 377 4.67 18.99 16.94
N ALA A 378 4.27 17.72 16.85
CA ALA A 378 4.97 16.73 16.03
C ALA A 378 4.72 16.93 14.51
N PRO A 379 5.68 16.55 13.64
CA PRO A 379 5.52 16.64 12.18
C PRO A 379 4.34 15.81 11.66
N ARG A 380 3.70 16.29 10.58
CA ARG A 380 2.55 15.60 9.96
C ARG A 380 2.95 14.49 8.98
N TRP A 381 4.00 14.74 8.22
CA TRP A 381 4.40 13.90 7.09
C TRP A 381 5.50 12.94 7.50
N ILE A 382 5.29 11.65 7.23
CA ILE A 382 6.17 10.61 7.74
C ILE A 382 7.34 10.42 6.77
N GLN A 383 8.39 11.20 7.00
CA GLN A 383 9.58 11.22 6.18
C GLN A 383 10.57 10.11 6.57
N GLN A 384 10.97 9.30 5.60
CA GLN A 384 12.06 8.34 5.72
C GLN A 384 13.40 8.97 5.34
N ARG A 385 14.44 8.67 6.12
CA ARG A 385 15.84 8.98 5.82
C ARG A 385 16.64 7.72 5.54
N ARG A 386 17.71 7.88 4.77
CA ARG A 386 18.69 6.82 4.50
C ARG A 386 19.71 6.74 5.63
N VAL A 387 19.97 5.54 6.13
CA VAL A 387 21.02 5.24 7.11
C VAL A 387 22.04 4.34 6.43
N LEU A 388 23.30 4.79 6.34
CA LEU A 388 24.37 4.00 5.75
C LEU A 388 24.72 2.84 6.70
N LEU A 389 24.64 1.61 6.20
CA LEU A 389 24.96 0.40 6.95
C LEU A 389 26.40 -0.07 6.70
N ALA A 390 26.82 -0.05 5.43
CA ALA A 390 28.15 -0.46 5.01
C ALA A 390 28.49 0.15 3.64
N GLU A 391 29.79 0.32 3.37
CA GLU A 391 30.31 0.76 2.08
C GLU A 391 31.64 0.07 1.76
N GLY A 392 31.87 -0.29 0.50
CA GLY A 392 33.17 -0.82 0.07
C GLY A 392 33.23 -1.27 -1.40
N PRO A 393 34.43 -1.65 -1.89
CA PRO A 393 34.60 -2.17 -3.24
C PRO A 393 34.03 -3.58 -3.37
N VAL A 394 33.27 -3.85 -4.43
CA VAL A 394 32.80 -5.21 -4.80
C VAL A 394 32.06 -5.92 -3.65
N MET A 395 31.26 -5.16 -2.88
CA MET A 395 30.53 -5.69 -1.73
C MET A 395 29.25 -6.43 -2.16
N LYS A 396 29.41 -7.69 -2.56
CA LYS A 396 28.33 -8.56 -3.05
C LYS A 396 27.33 -9.03 -1.99
N ALA A 397 27.62 -8.81 -0.71
CA ALA A 397 26.76 -9.24 0.38
C ALA A 397 26.85 -8.31 1.59
N LEU A 398 25.78 -8.24 2.37
CA LEU A 398 25.68 -7.54 3.65
C LEU A 398 25.31 -8.54 4.75
N ASP A 399 26.21 -8.72 5.71
CA ASP A 399 25.96 -9.51 6.92
C ASP A 399 24.94 -8.78 7.81
N VAL A 400 23.93 -9.50 8.32
CA VAL A 400 22.85 -8.94 9.16
C VAL A 400 23.34 -8.24 10.43
N LYS A 401 24.57 -8.51 10.91
CA LYS A 401 25.14 -7.74 12.03
C LYS A 401 25.30 -6.25 11.74
N HIS A 402 25.40 -5.86 10.47
CA HIS A 402 25.45 -4.45 10.07
C HIS A 402 24.11 -3.72 10.29
N LEU A 403 23.04 -4.42 10.65
CA LEU A 403 21.73 -3.85 10.92
C LEU A 403 21.60 -3.26 12.33
N ALA A 404 22.60 -3.44 13.19
CA ALA A 404 22.61 -2.88 14.54
C ALA A 404 22.17 -1.39 14.63
N PRO A 405 22.50 -0.48 13.68
CA PRO A 405 22.07 0.92 13.73
C PRO A 405 20.55 1.16 13.55
N VAL A 406 19.81 0.16 13.06
CA VAL A 406 18.37 0.25 12.77
C VAL A 406 17.53 -0.78 13.53
N LEU A 407 18.17 -1.65 14.32
CA LEU A 407 17.51 -2.56 15.26
C LEU A 407 17.52 -1.99 16.67
N ASP A 408 16.69 -2.55 17.53
CA ASP A 408 16.71 -2.29 18.96
C ASP A 408 18.08 -2.65 19.56
N ALA A 409 18.63 -1.76 20.38
CA ALA A 409 19.97 -1.93 20.92
C ALA A 409 20.06 -2.97 22.05
N ALA A 410 18.96 -3.22 22.78
CA ALA A 410 18.93 -4.15 23.91
C ALA A 410 18.64 -5.59 23.45
N TYR A 411 17.74 -5.75 22.48
CA TYR A 411 17.24 -7.04 22.03
C TYR A 411 17.74 -7.46 20.64
N HIS A 412 18.42 -6.55 19.93
CA HIS A 412 18.91 -6.77 18.56
C HIS A 412 17.80 -7.22 17.60
N CYS A 413 16.58 -6.72 17.80
CA CYS A 413 15.37 -7.08 17.07
C CYS A 413 14.68 -5.85 16.47
N GLY A 414 13.77 -6.03 15.53
CA GLY A 414 13.07 -4.94 14.84
C GLY A 414 12.86 -5.22 13.36
N THR A 415 12.33 -4.23 12.63
CA THR A 415 12.10 -4.30 11.19
C THR A 415 13.00 -3.31 10.45
N ALA A 416 13.68 -3.78 9.40
CA ALA A 416 14.59 -2.98 8.58
C ALA A 416 14.24 -3.10 7.10
N GLN A 417 14.10 -1.96 6.41
CA GLN A 417 13.99 -1.88 4.95
C GLN A 417 15.36 -1.53 4.37
N ILE A 418 15.92 -2.41 3.56
CA ILE A 418 17.33 -2.38 3.15
C ILE A 418 17.40 -2.34 1.62
N PHE A 419 18.33 -1.57 1.06
CA PHE A 419 18.65 -1.57 -0.36
C PHE A 419 20.14 -1.27 -0.57
N ALA A 420 20.63 -1.52 -1.78
CA ALA A 420 22.00 -1.21 -2.16
C ALA A 420 22.03 -0.16 -3.28
N GLU A 421 23.07 0.66 -3.24
CA GLU A 421 23.50 1.57 -4.31
C GLU A 421 24.83 1.05 -4.86
N VAL A 422 24.85 0.70 -6.15
CA VAL A 422 26.04 0.24 -6.86
C VAL A 422 26.54 1.39 -7.73
N ILE A 423 27.77 1.82 -7.50
CA ILE A 423 28.40 2.97 -8.14
C ILE A 423 29.53 2.44 -9.03
N ARG A 424 29.43 2.64 -10.34
CA ARG A 424 30.43 2.21 -11.32
C ARG A 424 30.59 3.28 -12.38
N ASP A 425 31.84 3.61 -12.71
CA ASP A 425 32.16 4.59 -13.76
C ASP A 425 31.47 5.96 -13.55
N GLY A 426 31.26 6.35 -12.28
CA GLY A 426 30.56 7.59 -11.90
C GLY A 426 29.03 7.48 -11.86
N GLU A 427 28.44 6.39 -12.36
CA GLU A 427 26.99 6.19 -12.38
C GLU A 427 26.51 5.34 -11.20
N SER A 428 25.44 5.80 -10.55
CA SER A 428 24.77 5.07 -9.47
C SER A 428 23.57 4.29 -10.00
N ARG A 429 23.35 3.08 -9.47
CA ARG A 429 22.16 2.26 -9.71
C ARG A 429 21.68 1.64 -8.41
N TYR A 430 20.37 1.59 -8.19
CA TYR A 430 19.76 1.10 -6.96
C TYR A 430 19.19 -0.33 -7.13
N SER A 431 19.25 -1.13 -6.06
CA SER A 431 18.57 -2.43 -6.01
C SER A 431 17.10 -2.32 -5.65
N ASN A 432 16.37 -3.44 -5.67
CA ASN A 432 15.09 -3.55 -4.96
C ASN A 432 15.27 -3.29 -3.45
N VAL A 433 14.18 -2.91 -2.79
CA VAL A 433 14.11 -2.82 -1.32
C VAL A 433 13.73 -4.18 -0.75
N LEU A 434 14.52 -4.68 0.19
CA LEU A 434 14.28 -5.88 0.97
C LEU A 434 13.75 -5.51 2.36
N THR A 435 12.66 -6.12 2.81
CA THR A 435 12.16 -5.93 4.18
C THR A 435 12.57 -7.12 5.05
N LEU A 436 13.33 -6.87 6.11
CA LEU A 436 13.83 -7.86 7.05
C LEU A 436 13.21 -7.63 8.43
N ARG A 437 12.65 -8.68 9.01
CA ARG A 437 12.10 -8.69 10.37
C ARG A 437 12.98 -9.57 11.26
N VAL A 438 13.53 -8.98 12.30
CA VAL A 438 14.44 -9.63 13.23
C VAL A 438 13.72 -9.79 14.56
N ARG A 439 13.56 -11.02 15.04
CA ARG A 439 12.99 -11.32 16.36
C ARG A 439 14.10 -11.48 17.42
N ALA A 440 13.77 -11.23 18.68
CA ALA A 440 14.71 -11.43 19.79
C ALA A 440 15.08 -12.92 19.94
N SER A 441 16.31 -13.21 20.39
CA SER A 441 16.78 -14.58 20.56
C SER A 441 15.92 -15.40 21.54
N GLY A 442 15.61 -16.65 21.18
CA GLY A 442 14.80 -17.56 21.99
C GLY A 442 13.33 -17.14 22.15
N SER A 443 12.85 -16.16 21.37
CA SER A 443 11.44 -15.76 21.36
C SER A 443 10.61 -16.63 20.41
N THR A 444 9.36 -16.87 20.80
CA THR A 444 8.36 -17.68 20.08
C THR A 444 7.00 -16.99 20.15
N GLY A 445 6.05 -17.40 19.30
CA GLY A 445 4.67 -16.92 19.32
C GLY A 445 4.51 -15.40 19.42
N LEU A 446 3.62 -14.96 20.32
CA LEU A 446 3.33 -13.53 20.55
C LEU A 446 4.57 -12.72 20.94
N ARG A 447 5.47 -13.29 21.77
CA ARG A 447 6.70 -12.61 22.17
C ARG A 447 7.61 -12.36 20.97
N ALA A 448 7.73 -13.32 20.05
CA ALA A 448 8.43 -13.12 18.78
C ALA A 448 7.76 -12.01 17.96
N ALA A 449 6.43 -12.03 17.83
CA ALA A 449 5.68 -11.02 17.08
C ALA A 449 5.84 -9.59 17.64
N TRP A 450 5.90 -9.41 18.96
CA TRP A 450 6.19 -8.12 19.59
C TRP A 450 7.66 -7.72 19.44
N SER A 451 8.59 -8.69 19.48
CA SER A 451 10.02 -8.40 19.32
C SER A 451 10.36 -7.82 17.94
N GLU A 452 9.69 -8.27 16.88
CA GLU A 452 9.86 -7.72 15.52
C GLU A 452 9.48 -6.22 15.41
N GLN A 453 8.79 -5.68 16.42
CA GLN A 453 8.18 -4.35 16.43
C GLN A 453 8.95 -3.27 17.22
N PHE A 454 10.13 -3.59 17.79
CA PHE A 454 10.86 -2.62 18.63
C PHE A 454 11.39 -1.39 17.88
N SER A 455 11.58 -1.49 16.55
CA SER A 455 12.02 -0.37 15.69
C SER A 455 10.86 0.35 14.97
N LEU A 456 9.61 0.19 15.40
CA LEU A 456 8.48 0.89 14.78
C LEU A 456 8.56 2.42 15.06
N PRO A 457 8.31 3.27 14.05
CA PRO A 457 8.22 4.71 14.25
C PRO A 457 7.02 5.03 15.14
N TYR A 458 7.23 5.84 16.17
CA TYR A 458 6.20 6.17 17.14
C TYR A 458 5.20 7.16 16.57
N ILE A 459 3.94 6.74 16.50
CA ILE A 459 2.92 7.60 15.91
C ILE A 459 1.68 7.59 16.79
N PHE A 460 1.47 8.73 17.45
CA PHE A 460 0.29 8.95 18.26
C PHE A 460 -0.91 9.29 17.37
N GLY A 461 -2.06 8.71 17.72
CA GLY A 461 -3.26 8.81 16.90
C GLY A 461 -3.22 7.88 15.68
N SER A 462 -2.62 6.69 15.80
CA SER A 462 -2.73 5.69 14.74
C SER A 462 -4.16 5.26 14.44
N THR A 463 -5.12 5.62 15.32
CA THR A 463 -6.58 5.47 15.17
C THR A 463 -7.13 6.03 13.84
N TRP A 464 -6.32 6.80 13.09
CA TRP A 464 -6.77 7.49 11.88
C TRP A 464 -5.76 7.54 10.76
N ILE A 465 -4.53 7.08 10.99
CA ILE A 465 -3.62 6.86 9.87
C ILE A 465 -4.27 5.80 9.02
N ALA A 466 -4.55 6.13 7.77
CA ALA A 466 -4.91 5.11 6.83
C ALA A 466 -4.23 5.33 5.50
N GLU A 467 -3.69 4.24 4.95
CA GLU A 467 -3.31 4.17 3.54
C GLU A 467 -4.38 3.30 2.87
N GLY A 468 -5.28 3.95 2.13
CA GLY A 468 -6.50 3.32 1.65
C GLY A 468 -7.42 2.88 2.80
N ARG A 469 -7.43 1.59 3.11
CA ARG A 469 -8.30 0.96 4.13
C ARG A 469 -7.55 0.34 5.31
N ARG A 470 -6.23 0.44 5.29
CA ARG A 470 -5.35 -0.07 6.34
C ARG A 470 -5.16 1.03 7.37
N SER A 471 -5.39 0.75 8.64
CA SER A 471 -5.11 1.65 9.76
C SER A 471 -3.59 1.79 10.02
N GLY A 472 -3.18 2.72 10.86
CA GLY A 472 -1.77 3.02 11.11
C GLY A 472 -0.92 1.77 11.28
N PRO A 473 -1.21 0.91 12.26
CA PRO A 473 -0.37 -0.24 12.51
C PRO A 473 -0.33 -1.24 11.32
N GLU A 474 -1.38 -1.26 10.48
CA GLU A 474 -1.46 -2.07 9.25
C GLU A 474 -0.65 -1.46 8.08
N THR A 475 -0.32 -0.19 8.19
CA THR A 475 0.53 0.57 7.25
C THR A 475 1.99 0.70 7.72
N GLY A 476 2.35 0.07 8.85
CA GLY A 476 3.68 0.21 9.47
C GLY A 476 3.84 1.46 10.34
N TRP A 477 2.72 2.10 10.68
CA TRP A 477 2.65 3.39 11.36
C TRP A 477 1.88 3.31 12.67
N GLY A 478 2.51 3.23 13.84
CA GLY A 478 1.69 3.35 15.04
C GLY A 478 2.41 3.16 16.32
N ALA A 479 1.93 3.88 17.34
CA ALA A 479 2.22 3.52 18.70
C ALA A 479 1.28 4.17 19.72
N ASP A 480 0.40 3.32 20.24
CA ASP A 480 0.09 3.33 21.67
C ASP A 480 0.24 1.88 22.17
N CYS A 481 0.20 1.70 23.49
CA CYS A 481 0.38 0.39 24.12
C CYS A 481 -0.67 -0.68 23.72
N ALA A 482 -1.90 -0.29 23.38
CA ALA A 482 -2.96 -1.23 22.98
C ALA A 482 -2.81 -1.67 21.53
N ASN A 483 -2.39 -0.74 20.67
CA ASN A 483 -2.07 -1.06 19.30
C ASN A 483 -0.83 -1.95 19.23
N PHE A 484 0.26 -1.64 19.93
CA PHE A 484 1.44 -2.51 20.01
C PHE A 484 1.07 -3.95 20.39
N THR A 485 0.23 -4.12 21.41
CA THR A 485 -0.20 -5.47 21.83
C THR A 485 -1.11 -6.15 20.81
N SER A 486 -2.09 -5.43 20.24
CA SER A 486 -2.99 -5.92 19.18
C SER A 486 -2.24 -6.38 17.93
N ALA A 487 -1.14 -5.71 17.57
CA ALA A 487 -0.28 -6.09 16.46
C ALA A 487 0.29 -7.51 16.61
N GLY A 488 0.82 -7.83 17.79
CA GLY A 488 1.35 -9.17 18.06
C GLY A 488 0.27 -10.25 17.97
N TYR A 489 -0.92 -9.99 18.52
CA TYR A 489 -2.05 -10.91 18.39
C TYR A 489 -2.43 -11.17 16.93
N ARG A 490 -2.53 -10.11 16.13
CA ARG A 490 -2.88 -10.23 14.72
C ARG A 490 -1.81 -10.97 13.92
N ALA A 491 -0.53 -10.77 14.24
CA ALA A 491 0.57 -11.53 13.64
C ALA A 491 0.48 -13.04 13.92
N GLU A 492 -0.02 -13.43 15.10
CA GLU A 492 -0.32 -14.84 15.46
C GLU A 492 -1.67 -15.35 14.92
N GLY A 493 -2.34 -14.54 14.09
CA GLY A 493 -3.56 -14.86 13.38
C GLY A 493 -4.85 -14.47 14.12
N TRP A 494 -4.81 -13.77 15.24
CA TRP A 494 -6.03 -13.34 15.96
C TRP A 494 -6.73 -12.15 15.29
N ARG A 495 -8.05 -12.03 15.48
CA ARG A 495 -8.87 -10.92 15.00
C ARG A 495 -9.17 -9.89 16.10
N VAL A 496 -8.15 -9.15 16.54
CA VAL A 496 -8.29 -8.06 17.55
C VAL A 496 -8.31 -6.70 16.86
N PRO A 497 -9.31 -5.82 17.06
CA PRO A 497 -9.30 -4.50 16.45
C PRO A 497 -8.20 -3.62 17.04
N TRP A 498 -7.68 -2.72 16.21
CA TRP A 498 -6.85 -1.60 16.68
C TRP A 498 -7.72 -0.62 17.46
N GLY A 499 -7.14 0.06 18.44
CA GLY A 499 -7.88 1.00 19.26
C GLY A 499 -7.15 1.33 20.56
N SER A 500 -7.89 1.95 21.48
CA SER A 500 -7.40 2.28 22.80
C SER A 500 -7.42 1.05 23.72
N PRO A 501 -6.75 1.11 24.90
CA PRO A 501 -6.91 0.09 25.92
C PRO A 501 -8.38 -0.21 26.26
N ARG A 502 -9.27 0.79 26.17
CA ARG A 502 -10.71 0.61 26.42
C ARG A 502 -11.36 -0.30 25.37
N ASP A 503 -11.05 -0.10 24.10
CA ASP A 503 -11.66 -0.85 22.99
C ASP A 503 -11.18 -2.31 22.97
N MET A 504 -9.92 -2.52 23.34
CA MET A 504 -9.34 -3.86 23.48
C MET A 504 -10.07 -4.71 24.52
N ARG A 505 -10.62 -4.09 25.58
CA ARG A 505 -11.25 -4.80 26.71
C ARG A 505 -12.43 -5.69 26.30
N ASP A 506 -13.15 -5.35 25.23
CA ASP A 506 -14.29 -6.14 24.74
C ASP A 506 -13.88 -7.51 24.15
N TRP A 507 -12.59 -7.68 23.86
CA TRP A 507 -12.00 -8.90 23.29
C TRP A 507 -11.29 -9.75 24.34
N LEU A 508 -11.31 -9.29 25.58
CA LEU A 508 -10.56 -9.85 26.67
C LEU A 508 -11.49 -10.41 27.75
N GLU A 509 -11.02 -11.42 28.46
CA GLU A 509 -11.68 -11.98 29.64
C GLU A 509 -10.69 -12.12 30.79
N PRO A 510 -11.15 -12.06 32.06
CA PRO A 510 -10.31 -12.28 33.23
C PRO A 510 -9.56 -13.62 33.16
N TRP A 511 -8.27 -13.58 33.42
CA TRP A 511 -7.42 -14.78 33.50
C TRP A 511 -7.20 -15.19 34.95
N GLN A 512 -7.38 -16.48 35.24
CA GLN A 512 -7.18 -17.06 36.58
C GLN A 512 -6.24 -18.28 36.58
N GLY A 513 -5.56 -18.55 35.45
CA GLY A 513 -4.65 -19.68 35.30
C GLY A 513 -3.16 -19.30 35.50
N PRO A 514 -2.23 -20.27 35.31
CA PRO A 514 -0.80 -19.99 35.35
C PRO A 514 -0.41 -19.07 34.19
N VAL A 515 0.42 -18.06 34.43
CA VAL A 515 0.71 -17.05 33.40
C VAL A 515 1.92 -17.47 32.57
N ARG A 516 1.83 -17.37 31.23
CA ARG A 516 2.94 -17.60 30.30
C ARG A 516 2.95 -16.52 29.24
N ALA A 517 4.15 -16.07 28.84
CA ALA A 517 4.29 -14.97 27.88
C ALA A 517 3.55 -15.24 26.56
N ASP A 518 3.66 -16.46 26.03
CA ASP A 518 3.06 -16.81 24.74
C ASP A 518 1.55 -17.14 24.82
N ASP A 519 0.96 -17.21 26.03
CA ASP A 519 -0.48 -17.46 26.20
C ASP A 519 -1.35 -16.22 25.92
N GLY A 520 -0.70 -15.07 25.68
CA GLY A 520 -1.41 -13.81 25.43
C GLY A 520 -2.01 -13.23 26.70
N CYS A 521 -1.19 -13.13 27.74
CA CYS A 521 -1.57 -12.45 28.96
C CYS A 521 -1.38 -10.93 28.82
N LEU A 522 -2.41 -10.17 29.18
CA LEU A 522 -2.42 -8.71 29.18
C LEU A 522 -2.66 -8.16 30.58
N ILE A 523 -1.97 -7.06 30.87
CA ILE A 523 -2.08 -6.30 32.11
C ILE A 523 -2.79 -4.99 31.81
N HIS A 524 -4.03 -4.85 32.28
CA HIS A 524 -4.90 -3.73 31.94
C HIS A 524 -5.03 -2.74 33.12
N PHE A 525 -4.59 -1.50 32.93
CA PHE A 525 -4.63 -0.42 33.93
C PHE A 525 -5.79 0.57 33.71
N GLY A 526 -6.75 0.25 32.85
CA GLY A 526 -7.85 1.13 32.45
C GLY A 526 -7.50 2.01 31.25
N SER A 527 -6.55 2.93 31.41
CA SER A 527 -6.10 3.84 30.33
C SER A 527 -4.75 3.44 29.72
N HIS A 528 -4.21 2.30 30.10
CA HIS A 528 -2.94 1.76 29.63
C HIS A 528 -2.98 0.23 29.67
N VAL A 529 -2.25 -0.43 28.77
CA VAL A 529 -2.12 -1.89 28.73
C VAL A 529 -0.67 -2.29 28.53
N ALA A 530 -0.27 -3.43 29.08
CA ALA A 530 1.00 -4.08 28.79
C ALA A 530 0.76 -5.55 28.51
N ALA A 531 1.72 -6.22 27.87
CA ALA A 531 1.68 -7.67 27.69
C ALA A 531 2.76 -8.34 28.53
N LEU A 532 2.48 -9.54 29.02
CA LEU A 532 3.51 -10.35 29.68
C LEU A 532 4.61 -10.67 28.66
N TRP A 533 5.86 -10.35 29.03
CA TRP A 533 7.04 -10.65 28.24
C TRP A 533 7.78 -11.88 28.77
N GLU A 534 7.90 -12.02 30.08
CA GLU A 534 8.60 -13.13 30.72
C GLU A 534 7.96 -13.42 32.08
N ASP A 535 7.55 -14.68 32.27
CA ASP A 535 7.13 -15.24 33.57
C ASP A 535 8.41 -15.67 34.32
N ARG A 536 8.64 -15.10 35.50
CA ARG A 536 9.83 -15.33 36.31
C ARG A 536 9.52 -16.15 37.55
N GLU A 537 10.56 -16.70 38.15
CA GLU A 537 10.41 -17.55 39.33
C GLU A 537 9.78 -16.76 40.51
N PRO A 538 8.70 -17.27 41.14
CA PRO A 538 8.11 -18.61 40.94
C PRO A 538 7.17 -18.71 39.73
N LEU A 539 7.51 -19.61 38.79
CA LEU A 539 6.77 -19.74 37.52
C LEU A 539 5.27 -19.99 37.71
N GLY A 540 4.48 -19.39 36.83
CA GLY A 540 3.02 -19.47 36.81
C GLY A 540 2.33 -18.57 37.84
N ARG A 541 3.08 -17.77 38.61
CA ARG A 541 2.54 -16.79 39.54
C ARG A 541 2.93 -15.38 39.10
N PHE A 542 1.97 -14.65 38.56
CA PHE A 542 2.20 -13.26 38.17
C PHE A 542 2.48 -12.35 39.37
N ASP A 543 3.69 -11.78 39.45
CA ASP A 543 4.15 -10.90 40.51
C ASP A 543 5.07 -9.77 40.03
N ASP A 544 5.63 -9.02 40.99
CA ASP A 544 6.44 -7.83 40.76
C ASP A 544 7.74 -8.07 39.99
N SER A 545 8.23 -9.31 39.99
CA SER A 545 9.48 -9.70 39.35
C SER A 545 9.32 -9.94 37.85
N ASP A 546 8.12 -10.27 37.38
CA ASP A 546 7.82 -10.56 35.98
C ASP A 546 8.15 -9.39 35.07
N LEU A 547 8.55 -9.71 33.84
CA LEU A 547 8.75 -8.69 32.83
C LEU A 547 7.52 -8.54 31.96
N VAL A 548 7.19 -7.28 31.68
CA VAL A 548 6.13 -6.91 30.75
C VAL A 548 6.70 -6.05 29.64
N VAL A 549 6.18 -6.24 28.44
CA VAL A 549 6.45 -5.34 27.32
C VAL A 549 5.31 -4.33 27.21
N HIS A 550 5.69 -3.07 27.04
CA HIS A 550 4.75 -1.98 26.81
C HIS A 550 5.37 -0.96 25.88
N GLN A 551 4.54 -0.06 25.34
CA GLN A 551 5.02 1.07 24.56
C GLN A 551 4.33 2.35 25.04
N LEU A 552 5.13 3.27 25.57
CA LEU A 552 4.70 4.60 26.01
C LEU A 552 5.86 5.57 25.74
N GLU A 553 5.55 6.77 25.28
CA GLU A 553 6.51 7.86 25.01
C GLU A 553 7.59 7.60 23.94
N GLY A 554 7.41 6.65 23.02
CA GLY A 554 8.30 6.53 21.86
C GLY A 554 8.73 5.10 21.57
N VAL A 555 9.15 4.41 22.62
CA VAL A 555 10.01 3.25 22.47
C VAL A 555 9.39 2.06 23.19
N PRO A 556 9.13 0.94 22.49
CA PRO A 556 8.79 -0.31 23.13
C PRO A 556 9.84 -0.66 24.17
N SER A 557 9.40 -0.94 25.39
CA SER A 557 10.27 -1.20 26.52
C SER A 557 9.81 -2.46 27.22
N VAL A 558 10.78 -3.24 27.68
CA VAL A 558 10.54 -4.35 28.60
C VAL A 558 10.97 -3.90 29.97
N VAL A 559 10.03 -3.92 30.92
CA VAL A 559 10.23 -3.44 32.29
C VAL A 559 9.66 -4.45 33.27
N SER A 560 10.06 -4.38 34.52
CA SER A 560 9.43 -5.19 35.56
C SER A 560 7.97 -4.76 35.78
N PHE A 561 7.13 -5.70 36.21
CA PHE A 561 5.77 -5.40 36.61
C PHE A 561 5.75 -4.35 37.73
N ALA A 562 6.74 -4.39 38.65
CA ALA A 562 6.93 -3.41 39.71
C ALA A 562 7.11 -1.96 39.21
N GLU A 563 7.87 -1.77 38.13
CA GLU A 563 8.10 -0.46 37.53
C GLU A 563 6.84 0.07 36.85
N ILE A 564 6.17 -0.77 36.05
CA ILE A 564 4.97 -0.33 35.35
C ILE A 564 3.77 -0.15 36.29
N LYS A 565 3.69 -0.82 37.45
CA LYS A 565 2.56 -0.59 38.37
C LYS A 565 2.71 0.69 39.19
N LYS A 566 3.91 1.27 39.29
CA LYS A 566 4.19 2.42 40.17
C LYS A 566 3.33 3.62 39.78
N GLY A 567 2.55 4.13 40.74
CA GLY A 567 1.65 5.28 40.54
C GLY A 567 0.40 4.98 39.69
N ARG A 568 0.16 3.72 39.32
CA ARG A 568 -1.03 3.28 38.56
C ARG A 568 -2.01 2.55 39.49
N ARG A 569 -3.27 2.42 39.04
CA ARG A 569 -4.30 1.63 39.75
C ARG A 569 -3.95 0.14 39.70
N ALA A 570 -4.55 -0.65 40.59
CA ALA A 570 -4.46 -2.11 40.54
C ALA A 570 -4.92 -2.61 39.15
N PRO A 571 -4.09 -3.38 38.42
CA PRO A 571 -4.45 -3.84 37.09
C PRO A 571 -5.29 -5.11 37.12
N GLU A 572 -5.98 -5.37 36.00
CA GLU A 572 -6.62 -6.65 35.72
C GLU A 572 -5.72 -7.49 34.81
N ILE A 573 -5.59 -8.79 35.13
CA ILE A 573 -4.91 -9.76 34.28
C ILE A 573 -5.95 -10.39 33.36
N LEU A 574 -5.76 -10.22 32.06
CA LEU A 574 -6.72 -10.61 31.04
C LEU A 574 -6.07 -11.49 29.97
N ARG A 575 -6.88 -12.26 29.24
CA ARG A 575 -6.48 -12.98 28.02
C ARG A 575 -7.48 -12.79 26.90
N MET A 576 -7.11 -13.18 25.68
CA MET A 576 -8.04 -13.28 24.57
C MET A 576 -9.21 -14.20 24.88
N LYS A 577 -10.43 -13.72 24.65
CA LYS A 577 -11.66 -14.49 24.83
C LYS A 577 -11.69 -15.68 23.85
N ARG A 578 -11.80 -16.90 24.38
CA ARG A 578 -11.96 -18.10 23.55
C ARG A 578 -13.43 -18.38 23.27
N PRO A 579 -13.79 -18.80 22.05
CA PRO A 579 -15.15 -19.18 21.72
C PRO A 579 -15.54 -20.45 22.50
N LYS A 580 -16.81 -20.55 22.92
CA LYS A 580 -17.33 -21.75 23.59
C LYS A 580 -17.57 -22.90 22.62
N ARG A 581 -17.90 -22.57 21.37
CA ARG A 581 -18.13 -23.48 20.26
C ARG A 581 -17.45 -22.93 19.02
N GLU A 582 -16.77 -23.78 18.27
CA GLU A 582 -15.99 -23.39 17.10
C GLU A 582 -16.54 -24.00 15.81
N VAL A 583 -16.47 -23.23 14.72
CA VAL A 583 -16.53 -23.75 13.35
C VAL A 583 -15.20 -23.43 12.66
N ARG A 584 -14.58 -24.45 12.06
CA ARG A 584 -13.25 -24.37 11.41
C ARG A 584 -13.36 -24.60 9.92
N LEU A 585 -12.86 -23.66 9.14
CA LEU A 585 -12.80 -23.75 7.68
C LEU A 585 -11.34 -23.86 7.25
N LEU A 586 -11.07 -24.66 6.22
CA LEU A 586 -9.77 -24.76 5.57
C LEU A 586 -9.92 -24.39 4.08
N LEU A 587 -9.14 -23.45 3.60
CA LEU A 587 -9.15 -23.05 2.18
C LEU A 587 -7.77 -23.27 1.55
N GLY A 588 -7.75 -23.79 0.33
CA GLY A 588 -6.55 -24.04 -0.47
C GLY A 588 -6.58 -23.30 -1.81
N GLY A 589 -5.39 -23.09 -2.38
CA GLY A 589 -5.20 -22.37 -3.63
C GLY A 589 -5.47 -23.20 -4.89
N ASP A 590 -4.68 -22.97 -5.93
CA ASP A 590 -4.88 -23.51 -7.27
C ASP A 590 -4.60 -25.03 -7.35
N VAL A 591 -5.58 -25.78 -7.82
CA VAL A 591 -5.55 -27.24 -7.99
C VAL A 591 -5.78 -27.59 -9.45
N MET A 592 -4.74 -28.11 -10.09
CA MET A 592 -4.73 -28.60 -11.47
C MET A 592 -4.45 -30.11 -11.44
N LEU A 593 -5.44 -30.90 -11.88
CA LEU A 593 -5.42 -32.37 -11.76
C LEU A 593 -5.14 -33.10 -13.08
N GLY A 594 -4.74 -32.35 -14.10
CA GLY A 594 -4.31 -32.87 -15.39
C GLY A 594 -2.82 -33.20 -15.43
N ARG A 595 -2.29 -33.41 -16.64
CA ARG A 595 -0.84 -33.63 -16.89
C ARG A 595 -0.25 -34.71 -15.96
N LYS A 596 0.91 -34.47 -15.34
CA LYS A 596 1.58 -35.46 -14.48
C LYS A 596 0.79 -35.80 -13.23
N VAL A 597 -0.01 -34.85 -12.71
CA VAL A 597 -0.90 -35.10 -11.58
C VAL A 597 -1.98 -36.12 -11.98
N GLY A 598 -2.59 -35.93 -13.15
CA GLY A 598 -3.58 -36.85 -13.70
C GLY A 598 -3.03 -38.26 -13.93
N GLU A 599 -1.79 -38.38 -14.44
CA GLU A 599 -1.08 -39.66 -14.58
C GLU A 599 -0.88 -40.35 -13.21
N ALA A 600 -0.44 -39.61 -12.20
CA ALA A 600 -0.23 -40.14 -10.86
C ALA A 600 -1.56 -40.58 -10.19
N ILE A 601 -2.65 -39.84 -10.40
CA ILE A 601 -4.00 -40.23 -9.97
C ILE A 601 -4.44 -41.52 -10.67
N GLY A 602 -4.14 -41.66 -11.96
CA GLY A 602 -4.36 -42.90 -12.72
C GLY A 602 -3.67 -44.12 -12.10
N GLN A 603 -2.49 -43.91 -11.52
CA GLN A 603 -1.71 -44.91 -10.79
C GLN A 603 -2.16 -45.12 -9.32
N GLY A 604 -3.18 -44.38 -8.86
CA GLY A 604 -3.70 -44.50 -7.49
C GLY A 604 -2.97 -43.66 -6.44
N ARG A 605 -2.12 -42.70 -6.83
CA ARG A 605 -1.47 -41.77 -5.90
C ARG A 605 -2.41 -40.61 -5.58
N ASN A 606 -2.43 -40.20 -4.30
CA ASN A 606 -3.20 -39.04 -3.83
C ASN A 606 -2.28 -37.80 -3.70
N PRO A 607 -2.45 -36.76 -4.54
CA PRO A 607 -1.65 -35.54 -4.47
C PRO A 607 -1.81 -34.71 -3.19
N MET A 608 -2.83 -34.97 -2.35
CA MET A 608 -3.10 -34.27 -1.10
C MET A 608 -2.79 -35.10 0.16
N SER A 609 -2.18 -36.28 0.00
CA SER A 609 -1.93 -37.20 1.13
C SER A 609 -1.17 -36.56 2.31
N ALA A 610 -0.22 -35.64 2.04
CA ALA A 610 0.58 -34.96 3.06
C ALA A 610 -0.19 -33.95 3.93
N ILE A 611 -1.40 -33.52 3.51
CA ILE A 611 -2.22 -32.53 4.22
C ILE A 611 -3.54 -33.10 4.77
N THR A 612 -3.65 -34.43 4.79
CA THR A 612 -4.86 -35.14 5.24
C THR A 612 -5.27 -34.76 6.66
N GLU A 613 -4.30 -34.55 7.55
CA GLU A 613 -4.57 -34.17 8.95
C GLU A 613 -5.24 -32.80 9.04
N GLN A 614 -4.74 -31.82 8.30
CA GLN A 614 -5.29 -30.46 8.25
C GLN A 614 -6.71 -30.48 7.70
N ILE A 615 -6.94 -31.21 6.60
CA ILE A 615 -8.27 -31.33 6.00
C ILE A 615 -9.24 -32.01 6.97
N SER A 616 -8.83 -33.11 7.61
CA SER A 616 -9.69 -33.87 8.55
C SER A 616 -10.04 -33.10 9.82
N ALA A 617 -9.21 -32.13 10.22
CA ALA A 617 -9.45 -31.29 11.39
C ALA A 617 -10.42 -30.12 11.10
N ALA A 618 -10.70 -29.84 9.82
CA ALA A 618 -11.63 -28.80 9.41
C ALA A 618 -13.07 -29.33 9.41
N ASP A 619 -14.03 -28.44 9.68
CA ASP A 619 -15.44 -28.74 9.50
C ASP A 619 -15.89 -28.55 8.04
N LEU A 620 -15.08 -27.84 7.23
CA LEU A 620 -15.31 -27.61 5.82
C LEU A 620 -13.99 -27.28 5.10
N ALA A 621 -13.71 -27.94 3.97
CA ALA A 621 -12.55 -27.67 3.14
C ALA A 621 -12.90 -27.23 1.70
N VAL A 622 -12.22 -26.18 1.21
CA VAL A 622 -12.52 -25.52 -0.08
C VAL A 622 -11.25 -25.29 -0.89
N VAL A 623 -11.26 -25.51 -2.21
CA VAL A 623 -10.10 -25.27 -3.11
C VAL A 623 -10.50 -24.60 -4.43
N ASN A 624 -9.55 -23.96 -5.15
CA ASN A 624 -9.78 -23.51 -6.53
C ASN A 624 -9.44 -24.64 -7.53
N LEU A 625 -10.42 -25.10 -8.32
CA LEU A 625 -10.21 -26.14 -9.33
C LEU A 625 -9.93 -25.50 -10.69
N GLU A 626 -8.66 -25.46 -11.07
CA GLU A 626 -8.16 -24.73 -12.25
C GLU A 626 -7.84 -25.68 -13.41
N CYS A 627 -8.82 -26.53 -13.74
CA CYS A 627 -8.75 -27.42 -14.90
C CYS A 627 -10.15 -27.87 -15.32
N ALA A 628 -10.32 -28.16 -16.61
CA ALA A 628 -11.54 -28.81 -17.09
C ALA A 628 -11.57 -30.29 -16.67
N VAL A 629 -12.71 -30.78 -16.22
CA VAL A 629 -12.89 -32.20 -15.87
C VAL A 629 -13.69 -32.89 -16.96
N LEU A 630 -13.04 -33.79 -17.68
CA LEU A 630 -13.57 -34.41 -18.89
C LEU A 630 -13.60 -35.93 -18.77
N SER A 631 -14.23 -36.57 -19.77
CA SER A 631 -14.06 -38.01 -19.99
C SER A 631 -12.59 -38.37 -20.20
N GLU A 632 -12.19 -39.59 -19.86
CA GLU A 632 -10.79 -39.99 -19.92
C GLU A 632 -10.19 -39.88 -21.34
N ALA A 633 -10.98 -40.15 -22.37
CA ALA A 633 -10.55 -39.97 -23.76
C ALA A 633 -10.37 -38.48 -24.12
N ALA A 634 -11.29 -37.62 -23.68
CA ALA A 634 -11.24 -36.19 -23.95
C ALA A 634 -10.15 -35.46 -23.15
N ALA A 635 -9.83 -35.93 -21.95
CA ALA A 635 -8.74 -35.40 -21.12
C ALA A 635 -7.35 -35.69 -21.70
N LYS A 636 -7.22 -36.66 -22.60
CA LYS A 636 -5.98 -36.98 -23.34
C LYS A 636 -5.84 -36.18 -24.64
N ASP A 637 -6.79 -35.30 -24.98
CA ASP A 637 -6.73 -34.46 -26.18
C ASP A 637 -5.66 -33.37 -26.01
N PRO A 638 -4.63 -33.29 -26.87
CA PRO A 638 -3.58 -32.26 -26.78
C PRO A 638 -4.10 -30.82 -26.86
N ARG A 639 -5.33 -30.61 -27.36
CA ARG A 639 -6.00 -29.31 -27.44
C ARG A 639 -6.61 -28.86 -26.11
N ALA A 640 -6.50 -29.67 -25.05
CA ALA A 640 -7.00 -29.40 -23.71
C ALA A 640 -5.85 -29.52 -22.69
N PRO A 641 -4.90 -28.57 -22.67
CA PRO A 641 -3.63 -28.74 -21.95
C PRO A 641 -3.80 -28.91 -20.44
N LEU A 642 -4.85 -28.30 -19.85
CA LEU A 642 -5.22 -28.45 -18.44
C LEU A 642 -6.57 -29.16 -18.29
N ALA A 643 -6.60 -30.43 -18.71
CA ALA A 643 -7.77 -31.30 -18.52
C ALA A 643 -7.46 -32.48 -17.60
N ALA A 644 -8.38 -32.76 -16.68
CA ALA A 644 -8.33 -33.87 -15.75
C ALA A 644 -9.41 -34.90 -16.06
N PRO A 645 -9.18 -36.20 -15.79
CA PRO A 645 -10.22 -37.21 -15.89
C PRO A 645 -11.25 -37.07 -14.74
N ALA A 646 -12.51 -37.43 -14.99
CA ALA A 646 -13.58 -37.40 -13.97
C ALA A 646 -13.26 -38.13 -12.64
N LYS A 647 -12.36 -39.13 -12.65
CA LYS A 647 -11.90 -39.80 -11.43
C LYS A 647 -11.15 -38.85 -10.48
N ALA A 648 -10.56 -37.78 -10.98
CA ALA A 648 -9.77 -36.84 -10.18
C ALA A 648 -10.64 -36.08 -9.16
N VAL A 649 -11.85 -35.66 -9.52
CA VAL A 649 -12.77 -34.99 -8.57
C VAL A 649 -13.34 -35.94 -7.52
N THR A 650 -13.43 -37.23 -7.82
CA THR A 650 -13.76 -38.26 -6.82
C THR A 650 -12.66 -38.34 -5.76
N LEU A 651 -11.40 -38.30 -6.18
CA LEU A 651 -10.25 -38.30 -5.27
C LEU A 651 -10.20 -37.03 -4.40
N LEU A 652 -10.52 -35.86 -4.95
CA LEU A 652 -10.60 -34.61 -4.17
C LEU A 652 -11.59 -34.76 -3.01
N ARG A 653 -12.81 -35.21 -3.32
CA ARG A 653 -13.84 -35.45 -2.31
C ARG A 653 -13.39 -36.46 -1.26
N ASP A 654 -12.83 -37.59 -1.69
CA ASP A 654 -12.39 -38.66 -0.78
C ASP A 654 -11.22 -38.22 0.12
N SER A 655 -10.50 -37.16 -0.27
CA SER A 655 -9.48 -36.53 0.55
C SER A 655 -10.03 -35.53 1.56
N GLY A 656 -11.35 -35.29 1.55
CA GLY A 656 -12.05 -34.40 2.48
C GLY A 656 -12.34 -32.99 1.94
N VAL A 657 -12.20 -32.74 0.63
CA VAL A 657 -12.64 -31.47 0.01
C VAL A 657 -14.16 -31.46 -0.14
N ASP A 658 -14.82 -30.40 0.31
CA ASP A 658 -16.28 -30.28 0.30
C ASP A 658 -16.82 -29.40 -0.84
N LEU A 659 -16.03 -28.41 -1.26
CA LEU A 659 -16.44 -27.42 -2.27
C LEU A 659 -15.26 -26.99 -3.15
N VAL A 660 -15.52 -26.76 -4.43
CA VAL A 660 -14.54 -26.19 -5.38
C VAL A 660 -15.02 -24.88 -6.00
N SER A 661 -14.09 -23.94 -6.19
CA SER A 661 -14.30 -22.76 -7.03
C SER A 661 -14.05 -23.10 -8.51
N LEU A 662 -14.94 -22.68 -9.41
CA LEU A 662 -14.83 -22.86 -10.86
C LEU A 662 -14.75 -21.55 -11.65
N ALA A 663 -14.89 -20.38 -11.02
CA ALA A 663 -14.76 -19.13 -11.75
C ALA A 663 -13.26 -18.78 -11.90
N ASN A 664 -12.64 -19.31 -12.95
CA ASN A 664 -11.24 -19.05 -13.30
C ASN A 664 -11.02 -19.09 -14.82
N ASN A 665 -9.83 -18.67 -15.24
CA ASN A 665 -9.37 -18.61 -16.63
C ASN A 665 -9.46 -19.96 -17.37
N HIS A 666 -9.24 -21.09 -16.69
CA HIS A 666 -9.15 -22.42 -17.32
C HIS A 666 -10.47 -23.21 -17.36
N SER A 667 -11.52 -22.75 -16.68
CA SER A 667 -12.81 -23.46 -16.65
C SER A 667 -13.55 -23.46 -17.98
N MET A 668 -13.15 -22.59 -18.92
CA MET A 668 -13.71 -22.49 -20.26
C MET A 668 -12.76 -22.96 -21.37
N ASP A 669 -11.66 -23.65 -21.04
CA ASP A 669 -10.65 -24.14 -22.02
C ASP A 669 -11.26 -25.03 -23.13
N ARG A 670 -12.39 -25.68 -22.84
CA ARG A 670 -13.13 -26.53 -23.79
C ARG A 670 -14.52 -25.99 -24.11
N GLY A 671 -14.69 -24.67 -23.91
CA GLY A 671 -15.95 -23.97 -24.06
C GLY A 671 -17.04 -24.51 -23.13
N SER A 672 -18.28 -24.09 -23.39
CA SER A 672 -19.43 -24.46 -22.58
C SER A 672 -19.70 -25.97 -22.52
N ALA A 673 -19.31 -26.74 -23.54
CA ALA A 673 -19.46 -28.19 -23.53
C ALA A 673 -18.53 -28.87 -22.51
N GLY A 674 -17.26 -28.45 -22.43
CA GLY A 674 -16.35 -28.99 -21.43
C GLY A 674 -16.67 -28.51 -20.00
N LEU A 675 -17.22 -27.31 -19.86
CA LEU A 675 -17.74 -26.87 -18.56
C LEU A 675 -18.96 -27.70 -18.14
N ASP A 676 -19.86 -28.05 -19.07
CA ASP A 676 -20.98 -28.95 -18.79
C ASP A 676 -20.51 -30.34 -18.33
N ASP A 677 -19.49 -30.91 -18.99
CA ASP A 677 -18.85 -32.16 -18.57
C ASP A 677 -18.28 -32.04 -17.15
N THR A 678 -17.66 -30.89 -16.83
CA THR A 678 -17.10 -30.61 -15.50
C THR A 678 -18.21 -30.56 -14.43
N LEU A 679 -19.29 -29.83 -14.70
CA LEU A 679 -20.44 -29.73 -13.80
C LEU A 679 -21.07 -31.10 -13.53
N ARG A 680 -21.24 -31.93 -14.57
CA ARG A 680 -21.76 -33.31 -14.42
C ARG A 680 -20.83 -34.21 -13.61
N ALA A 681 -19.52 -34.08 -13.78
CA ALA A 681 -18.54 -34.85 -13.01
C ALA A 681 -18.59 -34.50 -11.52
N LEU A 682 -18.73 -33.22 -11.20
CA LEU A 682 -18.87 -32.72 -9.82
C LEU A 682 -20.21 -33.14 -9.19
N GLU A 683 -21.30 -33.07 -9.94
CA GLU A 683 -22.61 -33.55 -9.49
C GLU A 683 -22.56 -35.05 -9.17
N THR A 684 -21.97 -35.85 -10.07
CA THR A 684 -21.81 -37.30 -9.90
C THR A 684 -20.94 -37.64 -8.69
N SER A 685 -19.88 -36.87 -8.45
CA SER A 685 -19.02 -37.06 -7.28
C SER A 685 -19.64 -36.49 -6.00
N ARG A 686 -20.71 -35.70 -6.06
CA ARG A 686 -21.30 -34.96 -4.92
C ARG A 686 -20.35 -33.92 -4.33
N LEU A 687 -19.42 -33.40 -5.13
CA LEU A 687 -18.54 -32.30 -4.75
C LEU A 687 -19.25 -30.99 -5.10
N LYS A 688 -19.43 -30.09 -4.11
CA LYS A 688 -20.13 -28.82 -4.35
C LYS A 688 -19.27 -27.87 -5.17
N GLN A 689 -19.91 -26.94 -5.88
CA GLN A 689 -19.20 -25.92 -6.65
C GLN A 689 -19.84 -24.54 -6.52
N SER A 690 -19.04 -23.50 -6.72
CA SER A 690 -19.49 -22.13 -6.97
C SER A 690 -18.80 -21.51 -8.18
N GLY A 691 -19.45 -20.54 -8.82
CA GLY A 691 -18.87 -19.71 -9.89
C GLY A 691 -19.15 -20.18 -11.31
N ALA A 692 -19.86 -21.30 -11.49
CA ALA A 692 -20.30 -21.77 -12.79
C ALA A 692 -21.78 -22.18 -12.76
N GLY A 693 -22.47 -22.01 -13.88
CA GLY A 693 -23.89 -22.34 -13.98
C GLY A 693 -24.36 -22.36 -15.43
N LYS A 694 -25.62 -22.78 -15.63
CA LYS A 694 -26.22 -22.92 -16.97
C LYS A 694 -26.46 -21.58 -17.70
N ASP A 695 -26.45 -20.48 -16.96
CA ASP A 695 -26.68 -19.11 -17.41
C ASP A 695 -25.96 -18.13 -16.45
N PRO A 696 -25.89 -16.82 -16.74
CA PRO A 696 -25.09 -15.92 -15.92
C PRO A 696 -25.71 -15.67 -14.54
N VAL A 697 -27.03 -15.83 -14.38
CA VAL A 697 -27.70 -15.72 -13.07
C VAL A 697 -27.32 -16.91 -12.21
N ASP A 698 -27.37 -18.11 -12.80
CA ASP A 698 -27.03 -19.35 -12.12
C ASP A 698 -25.56 -19.40 -11.72
N ALA A 699 -24.64 -18.93 -12.57
CA ALA A 699 -23.21 -18.87 -12.28
C ALA A 699 -22.86 -17.96 -11.10
N GLY A 700 -23.63 -16.88 -10.89
CA GLY A 700 -23.46 -15.94 -9.78
C GLY A 700 -24.11 -16.36 -8.46
N LYS A 701 -24.85 -17.48 -8.42
CA LYS A 701 -25.47 -17.95 -7.17
C LYS A 701 -24.43 -18.43 -6.18
N ALA A 702 -24.62 -18.04 -4.92
CA ALA A 702 -23.80 -18.55 -3.83
C ALA A 702 -24.08 -20.03 -3.57
N ALA A 703 -23.01 -20.82 -3.38
CA ALA A 703 -23.13 -22.15 -2.82
C ALA A 703 -23.28 -22.04 -1.29
N ILE A 704 -24.40 -22.50 -0.74
CA ILE A 704 -24.67 -22.44 0.70
C ILE A 704 -24.40 -23.80 1.34
N VAL A 705 -23.57 -23.81 2.38
CA VAL A 705 -23.23 -25.00 3.16
C VAL A 705 -23.58 -24.77 4.62
N GLU A 706 -24.34 -25.69 5.21
CA GLU A 706 -24.63 -25.68 6.63
C GLU A 706 -23.62 -26.54 7.39
N VAL A 707 -22.98 -25.96 8.40
CA VAL A 707 -21.99 -26.59 9.25
C VAL A 707 -22.31 -26.24 10.70
N LYS A 708 -22.50 -27.27 11.54
CA LYS A 708 -22.81 -27.09 12.98
C LYS A 708 -24.01 -26.14 13.25
N GLY A 709 -25.00 -26.14 12.36
CA GLY A 709 -26.20 -25.29 12.45
C GLY A 709 -26.00 -23.85 11.98
N ARG A 710 -24.90 -23.57 11.27
CA ARG A 710 -24.55 -22.25 10.72
C ARG A 710 -24.35 -22.33 9.22
N ARG A 711 -24.84 -21.33 8.50
CA ARG A 711 -24.83 -21.30 7.02
C ARG A 711 -23.67 -20.43 6.52
N PHE A 712 -22.87 -21.00 5.62
CA PHE A 712 -21.77 -20.34 4.94
C PHE A 712 -22.08 -20.25 3.45
N ALA A 713 -22.01 -19.05 2.87
CA ALA A 713 -22.21 -18.81 1.45
C ALA A 713 -20.86 -18.60 0.75
N PHE A 714 -20.66 -19.26 -0.39
CA PHE A 714 -19.46 -19.18 -1.22
C PHE A 714 -19.80 -18.61 -2.59
N ILE A 715 -19.13 -17.54 -2.99
CA ILE A 715 -19.29 -16.90 -4.30
C ILE A 715 -17.94 -16.88 -4.99
N SER A 716 -17.82 -17.55 -6.13
CA SER A 716 -16.59 -17.56 -6.92
C SER A 716 -16.70 -16.60 -8.09
N VAL A 717 -15.63 -15.83 -8.35
CA VAL A 717 -15.62 -14.80 -9.40
C VAL A 717 -14.31 -14.86 -10.16
N PHE A 718 -14.36 -14.84 -11.49
CA PHE A 718 -13.19 -14.64 -12.33
C PHE A 718 -13.02 -13.16 -12.66
N ASP A 719 -11.86 -12.58 -12.36
CA ASP A 719 -11.57 -11.19 -12.70
C ASP A 719 -11.26 -11.02 -14.20
N ASP A 720 -12.33 -11.01 -14.99
CA ASP A 720 -12.33 -10.66 -16.41
C ASP A 720 -13.47 -9.66 -16.68
N PRO A 721 -13.16 -8.43 -17.13
CA PRO A 721 -14.18 -7.43 -17.45
C PRO A 721 -14.98 -7.80 -18.70
N GLN A 722 -14.60 -8.85 -19.44
CA GLN A 722 -15.40 -9.39 -20.53
C GLN A 722 -16.39 -10.44 -20.01
N PRO A 723 -17.60 -10.48 -20.61
CA PRO A 723 -18.53 -11.56 -20.29
C PRO A 723 -17.92 -12.91 -20.71
N SER A 724 -18.29 -13.96 -20.00
CA SER A 724 -17.89 -15.32 -20.38
C SER A 724 -18.26 -15.58 -21.84
N ARG A 725 -17.34 -16.16 -22.61
CA ARG A 725 -17.48 -16.37 -24.07
C ARG A 725 -18.48 -17.46 -24.47
N ALA A 726 -19.43 -17.78 -23.59
CA ALA A 726 -20.45 -18.80 -23.79
C ALA A 726 -21.56 -18.30 -24.73
N PRO A 727 -22.02 -19.12 -25.69
CA PRO A 727 -23.26 -18.83 -26.40
C PRO A 727 -24.45 -18.73 -25.45
N ARG A 728 -25.46 -17.93 -25.81
CA ARG A 728 -26.65 -17.73 -24.98
C ARG A 728 -27.31 -19.06 -24.60
N GLY A 729 -27.55 -19.26 -23.30
CA GLY A 729 -28.21 -20.44 -22.75
C GLY A 729 -27.31 -21.67 -22.61
N GLN A 730 -26.00 -21.52 -22.76
CA GLN A 730 -25.02 -22.56 -22.48
C GLN A 730 -24.28 -22.29 -21.16
N PRO A 731 -23.72 -23.33 -20.52
CA PRO A 731 -22.94 -23.18 -19.29
C PRO A 731 -21.82 -22.15 -19.42
N GLN A 732 -21.61 -21.39 -18.35
CA GLN A 732 -20.62 -20.33 -18.27
C GLN A 732 -20.16 -20.08 -16.83
N ILE A 733 -19.13 -19.24 -16.70
CA ILE A 733 -18.56 -18.81 -15.42
C ILE A 733 -18.97 -17.38 -15.07
N PHE A 734 -18.93 -17.06 -13.77
CA PHE A 734 -19.23 -15.73 -13.26
C PHE A 734 -18.00 -14.83 -13.31
N THR A 735 -18.11 -13.66 -13.94
CA THR A 735 -16.97 -12.74 -14.18
C THR A 735 -17.24 -11.32 -13.67
N THR A 736 -16.21 -10.49 -13.62
CA THR A 736 -16.29 -9.07 -13.25
C THR A 736 -16.86 -8.16 -14.35
N ALA A 737 -17.38 -8.73 -15.44
CA ALA A 737 -18.03 -7.98 -16.53
C ALA A 737 -19.27 -7.19 -16.10
N GLU A 738 -19.98 -7.67 -15.07
CA GLU A 738 -21.13 -6.99 -14.48
C GLU A 738 -20.91 -6.79 -12.97
N PRO A 739 -20.07 -5.81 -12.55
CA PRO A 739 -19.67 -5.63 -11.14
C PRO A 739 -20.84 -5.51 -10.17
N GLU A 740 -21.92 -4.83 -10.58
CA GLU A 740 -23.13 -4.65 -9.76
C GLU A 740 -23.80 -6.00 -9.44
N ARG A 741 -23.74 -6.98 -10.35
CA ARG A 741 -24.31 -8.31 -10.09
C ARG A 741 -23.55 -9.08 -9.03
N ILE A 742 -22.26 -8.81 -8.86
CA ILE A 742 -21.46 -9.39 -7.77
C ILE A 742 -21.87 -8.78 -6.44
N ILE A 743 -22.07 -7.46 -6.41
CA ILE A 743 -22.58 -6.75 -5.23
C ILE A 743 -23.97 -7.27 -4.84
N ASP A 744 -24.87 -7.43 -5.81
CA ASP A 744 -26.20 -8.01 -5.60
C ASP A 744 -26.12 -9.45 -5.09
N ALA A 745 -25.25 -10.29 -5.67
CA ALA A 745 -25.07 -11.68 -5.22
C ALA A 745 -24.55 -11.77 -3.78
N ILE A 746 -23.62 -10.89 -3.38
CA ILE A 746 -23.12 -10.81 -2.00
C ILE A 746 -24.24 -10.35 -1.06
N ALA A 747 -25.00 -9.33 -1.45
CA ALA A 747 -26.11 -8.82 -0.66
C ALA A 747 -27.22 -9.87 -0.50
N GLU A 748 -27.55 -10.60 -1.57
CA GLU A 748 -28.51 -11.72 -1.53
C GLU A 748 -28.00 -12.84 -0.62
N ALA A 749 -26.74 -13.27 -0.78
CA ALA A 749 -26.14 -14.30 0.07
C ALA A 749 -26.16 -13.93 1.56
N ARG A 750 -26.01 -12.64 1.88
CA ARG A 750 -26.07 -12.14 3.26
C ARG A 750 -27.45 -12.34 3.91
N THR A 751 -28.52 -12.41 3.12
CA THR A 751 -29.87 -12.72 3.64
C THR A 751 -30.07 -14.22 3.91
N GLN A 752 -29.23 -15.08 3.32
CA GLN A 752 -29.39 -16.53 3.33
C GLN A 752 -28.31 -17.26 4.15
N ALA A 753 -27.23 -16.56 4.55
CA ALA A 753 -26.12 -17.16 5.27
C ALA A 753 -25.62 -16.29 6.43
N ASP A 754 -25.05 -16.93 7.45
CA ASP A 754 -24.44 -16.25 8.59
C ASP A 754 -23.09 -15.63 8.23
N VAL A 755 -22.36 -16.26 7.31
CA VAL A 755 -21.03 -15.86 6.82
C VAL A 755 -21.00 -15.94 5.29
N VAL A 756 -20.49 -14.88 4.64
CA VAL A 756 -20.31 -14.80 3.18
C VAL A 756 -18.81 -14.78 2.85
N ILE A 757 -18.40 -15.69 1.96
CA ILE A 757 -17.02 -15.91 1.54
C ILE A 757 -16.95 -15.74 0.02
N VAL A 758 -16.05 -14.87 -0.44
CA VAL A 758 -15.82 -14.65 -1.88
C VAL A 758 -14.49 -15.26 -2.29
N LEU A 759 -14.48 -16.01 -3.40
CA LEU A 759 -13.34 -16.76 -3.91
C LEU A 759 -12.93 -16.23 -5.29
N PRO A 760 -12.20 -15.10 -5.37
CA PRO A 760 -11.80 -14.54 -6.65
C PRO A 760 -10.61 -15.27 -7.26
N HIS A 761 -10.68 -15.57 -8.55
CA HIS A 761 -9.52 -15.89 -9.36
C HIS A 761 -9.11 -14.63 -10.13
N TRP A 762 -7.98 -14.02 -9.75
CA TRP A 762 -7.66 -12.64 -10.12
C TRP A 762 -6.17 -12.32 -10.11
N GLY A 763 -5.84 -11.07 -10.42
CA GLY A 763 -4.49 -10.57 -10.32
C GLY A 763 -3.57 -11.07 -11.43
N ARG A 764 -2.37 -10.50 -11.48
CA ARG A 764 -1.37 -10.86 -12.48
C ARG A 764 -0.59 -12.09 -12.03
N GLU A 765 -0.43 -13.06 -12.94
CA GLU A 765 0.41 -14.23 -12.71
C GLU A 765 1.81 -13.82 -12.22
N HIS A 766 2.26 -14.52 -11.17
CA HIS A 766 3.54 -14.37 -10.48
C HIS A 766 3.76 -13.02 -9.80
N ALA A 767 2.74 -12.16 -9.70
CA ALA A 767 2.85 -10.93 -8.93
C ALA A 767 2.98 -11.24 -7.43
N PRO A 768 4.03 -10.78 -6.74
CA PRO A 768 4.28 -11.12 -5.33
C PRO A 768 3.36 -10.37 -4.35
N GLY A 769 2.45 -9.54 -4.84
CA GLY A 769 1.50 -8.79 -4.02
C GLY A 769 0.31 -8.31 -4.84
N PRO A 770 -0.80 -7.95 -4.18
CA PRO A 770 -2.04 -7.58 -4.85
C PRO A 770 -1.96 -6.20 -5.51
N SER A 771 -2.66 -6.04 -6.64
CA SER A 771 -2.80 -4.79 -7.39
C SER A 771 -3.81 -3.82 -6.77
N ALA A 772 -3.84 -2.58 -7.25
CA ALA A 772 -4.82 -1.58 -6.82
C ALA A 772 -6.26 -1.99 -7.20
N GLU A 773 -6.42 -2.66 -8.34
CA GLU A 773 -7.69 -3.18 -8.85
C GLU A 773 -8.21 -4.32 -7.97
N GLN A 774 -7.36 -5.30 -7.62
CA GLN A 774 -7.72 -6.34 -6.65
C GLN A 774 -8.16 -5.70 -5.33
N ARG A 775 -7.41 -4.68 -4.88
CA ARG A 775 -7.75 -3.94 -3.66
C ARG A 775 -9.12 -3.26 -3.74
N ALA A 776 -9.46 -2.64 -4.87
CA ALA A 776 -10.74 -1.98 -5.10
C ALA A 776 -11.93 -2.97 -5.19
N LEU A 777 -11.71 -4.16 -5.78
CA LEU A 777 -12.73 -5.22 -5.85
C LEU A 777 -12.99 -5.87 -4.50
N ALA A 778 -11.95 -6.35 -3.81
CA ALA A 778 -12.09 -6.86 -2.44
C ALA A 778 -12.78 -5.82 -1.56
N ALA A 779 -12.47 -4.57 -1.85
CA ALA A 779 -13.00 -3.45 -1.14
C ALA A 779 -14.53 -3.30 -1.27
N SER A 780 -15.05 -3.28 -2.50
CA SER A 780 -16.48 -3.17 -2.75
C SER A 780 -17.24 -4.38 -2.21
N TRP A 781 -16.67 -5.58 -2.33
CA TRP A 781 -17.28 -6.82 -1.83
C TRP A 781 -17.38 -6.88 -0.31
N MET A 782 -16.36 -6.39 0.41
CA MET A 782 -16.44 -6.25 1.87
C MET A 782 -17.55 -5.27 2.29
N GLN A 783 -17.71 -4.15 1.57
CA GLN A 783 -18.80 -3.20 1.84
C GLN A 783 -20.17 -3.80 1.57
N ALA A 784 -20.29 -4.66 0.55
CA ALA A 784 -21.52 -5.38 0.21
C ALA A 784 -21.91 -6.44 1.25
N GLY A 785 -20.99 -6.84 2.14
CA GLY A 785 -21.26 -7.76 3.24
C GLY A 785 -20.45 -9.05 3.25
N ALA A 786 -19.42 -9.18 2.41
CA ALA A 786 -18.47 -10.27 2.52
C ALA A 786 -17.74 -10.25 3.88
N ASN A 787 -17.51 -11.42 4.47
CA ASN A 787 -16.75 -11.56 5.72
C ASN A 787 -15.31 -12.01 5.48
N LEU A 788 -15.07 -12.73 4.38
CA LEU A 788 -13.78 -13.28 3.99
C LEU A 788 -13.67 -13.30 2.46
N VAL A 789 -12.51 -12.90 1.93
CA VAL A 789 -12.15 -13.01 0.52
C VAL A 789 -10.88 -13.86 0.44
N VAL A 790 -10.86 -14.89 -0.41
CA VAL A 790 -9.71 -15.81 -0.56
C VAL A 790 -9.38 -15.97 -2.03
N GLY A 791 -8.31 -15.33 -2.46
CA GLY A 791 -7.93 -15.26 -3.86
C GLY A 791 -7.05 -16.41 -4.34
N SER A 792 -7.02 -16.56 -5.66
CA SER A 792 -6.21 -17.51 -6.43
C SER A 792 -5.83 -16.92 -7.80
N GLY A 793 -4.96 -17.58 -8.58
CA GLY A 793 -4.57 -17.14 -9.93
C GLY A 793 -3.16 -16.55 -10.09
N PRO A 794 -2.58 -15.81 -9.12
CA PRO A 794 -1.19 -15.38 -9.25
C PRO A 794 -0.18 -16.52 -9.21
N HIS A 795 -0.59 -17.75 -8.85
CA HIS A 795 0.28 -18.93 -8.63
C HIS A 795 1.43 -18.71 -7.63
N VAL A 796 1.32 -17.68 -6.79
CA VAL A 796 2.25 -17.36 -5.71
C VAL A 796 1.44 -16.93 -4.48
N VAL A 797 1.93 -17.24 -3.28
CA VAL A 797 1.26 -16.80 -2.05
C VAL A 797 1.39 -15.30 -1.89
N GLN A 798 0.28 -14.63 -1.60
CA GLN A 798 0.22 -13.20 -1.30
C GLN A 798 -0.29 -12.97 0.14
N PRO A 799 -0.18 -11.76 0.70
CA PRO A 799 -0.46 -11.53 2.12
C PRO A 799 -1.89 -11.91 2.57
N LEU A 800 -2.05 -12.24 3.86
CA LEU A 800 -3.33 -12.25 4.56
C LEU A 800 -3.53 -10.90 5.26
N GLU A 801 -4.55 -10.16 4.85
CA GLU A 801 -4.86 -8.82 5.37
C GLU A 801 -6.24 -8.75 6.04
N HIS A 802 -6.46 -7.72 6.82
CA HIS A 802 -7.79 -7.33 7.29
C HIS A 802 -8.30 -6.16 6.46
N LEU A 803 -9.57 -6.19 6.10
CA LEU A 803 -10.18 -5.17 5.26
C LEU A 803 -11.63 -4.93 5.69
N LEU A 804 -11.95 -3.71 6.14
CA LEU A 804 -13.30 -3.28 6.55
C LEU A 804 -14.04 -4.28 7.47
N GLY A 805 -13.40 -4.76 8.55
CA GLY A 805 -14.04 -5.69 9.48
C GLY A 805 -14.05 -7.16 9.01
N GLY A 806 -13.68 -7.43 7.76
CA GLY A 806 -13.47 -8.77 7.19
C GLY A 806 -12.00 -9.10 6.93
N SER A 807 -11.73 -10.14 6.15
CA SER A 807 -10.36 -10.64 5.91
C SER A 807 -10.11 -10.92 4.44
N VAL A 808 -8.92 -10.64 3.93
CA VAL A 808 -8.55 -10.93 2.54
C VAL A 808 -7.24 -11.72 2.52
N ALA A 809 -7.29 -12.99 2.12
CA ALA A 809 -6.10 -13.69 1.66
C ALA A 809 -5.99 -13.43 0.16
N TRP A 810 -5.00 -12.65 -0.28
CA TRP A 810 -4.96 -12.15 -1.67
C TRP A 810 -4.68 -13.25 -2.70
N SER A 811 -3.87 -14.23 -2.33
CA SER A 811 -3.59 -15.43 -3.12
C SER A 811 -3.02 -16.51 -2.20
N LEU A 812 -3.52 -17.72 -2.31
CA LEU A 812 -2.97 -18.89 -1.62
C LEU A 812 -1.88 -19.62 -2.42
N GLY A 813 -1.58 -19.17 -3.65
CA GLY A 813 -0.65 -19.83 -4.56
C GLY A 813 -1.16 -21.20 -5.03
N ASN A 814 -0.25 -22.03 -5.54
CA ASN A 814 -0.57 -23.39 -5.96
C ASN A 814 -0.79 -24.29 -4.74
N LEU A 815 -1.74 -25.22 -4.81
CA LEU A 815 -1.87 -26.32 -3.84
C LEU A 815 -1.45 -27.65 -4.49
N VAL A 816 -1.89 -27.89 -5.73
CA VAL A 816 -1.54 -29.08 -6.54
C VAL A 816 -1.36 -28.60 -7.97
N PHE A 817 -0.11 -28.52 -8.46
CA PHE A 817 0.17 -28.00 -9.80
C PHE A 817 1.54 -28.47 -10.30
N ASP A 818 1.60 -29.16 -11.44
CA ASP A 818 2.88 -29.68 -11.98
C ASP A 818 3.59 -28.71 -12.94
N GLY A 819 4.89 -28.95 -13.12
CA GLY A 819 5.76 -28.20 -14.03
C GLY A 819 6.82 -27.37 -13.29
N PRO A 820 7.89 -26.96 -14.00
CA PRO A 820 9.03 -26.29 -13.37
C PRO A 820 8.72 -24.87 -12.86
N GLY A 821 7.62 -24.26 -13.31
CA GLY A 821 7.27 -22.87 -13.01
C GLY A 821 8.27 -21.86 -13.58
N PRO A 822 7.94 -20.56 -13.60
CA PRO A 822 8.89 -19.51 -13.99
C PRO A 822 9.78 -19.05 -12.83
N SER A 823 9.49 -19.46 -11.59
CA SER A 823 10.24 -19.06 -10.40
C SER A 823 10.10 -20.08 -9.27
N ARG A 824 10.89 -19.93 -8.20
CA ARG A 824 10.76 -20.75 -6.99
C ARG A 824 9.41 -20.56 -6.28
N GLU A 825 8.82 -19.37 -6.34
CA GLU A 825 7.53 -19.07 -5.70
C GLU A 825 6.35 -19.85 -6.30
N TRP A 826 6.51 -20.37 -7.53
CA TRP A 826 5.54 -21.28 -8.16
C TRP A 826 5.33 -22.58 -7.37
N HIS A 827 6.38 -23.04 -6.68
CA HIS A 827 6.39 -24.28 -5.90
C HIS A 827 5.99 -24.06 -4.45
N ARG A 828 5.41 -22.90 -4.13
CA ARG A 828 5.05 -22.48 -2.77
C ARG A 828 3.57 -22.13 -2.72
N GLY A 829 2.89 -22.72 -1.75
CA GLY A 829 1.47 -22.50 -1.50
C GLY A 829 1.18 -22.25 -0.02
N ALA A 830 -0.08 -22.00 0.28
CA ALA A 830 -0.57 -21.98 1.65
C ALA A 830 -1.99 -22.55 1.75
N LEU A 831 -2.28 -23.18 2.90
CA LEU A 831 -3.64 -23.44 3.36
C LEU A 831 -4.05 -22.31 4.32
N LEU A 832 -5.26 -21.79 4.19
CA LEU A 832 -5.83 -20.83 5.14
C LEU A 832 -6.78 -21.55 6.09
N GLU A 833 -6.44 -21.59 7.38
CA GLU A 833 -7.31 -22.07 8.44
C GLU A 833 -8.02 -20.88 9.12
N VAL A 834 -9.34 -20.93 9.20
CA VAL A 834 -10.18 -19.88 9.81
C VAL A 834 -11.08 -20.48 10.88
N THR A 835 -11.06 -19.89 12.08
CA THR A 835 -11.91 -20.28 13.21
C THR A 835 -12.94 -19.21 13.53
N TRP A 836 -14.20 -19.62 13.62
CA TRP A 836 -15.35 -18.78 13.96
C TRP A 836 -15.94 -19.19 15.31
N ASP A 837 -16.38 -18.20 16.10
CA ASP A 837 -17.28 -18.44 17.23
C ASP A 837 -18.65 -18.87 16.68
N ALA A 838 -19.08 -20.10 16.98
CA ALA A 838 -20.31 -20.66 16.45
C ALA A 838 -21.58 -20.04 17.05
N ASP A 839 -21.49 -19.28 18.14
CA ASP A 839 -22.64 -18.62 18.76
C ASP A 839 -22.81 -17.21 18.19
N THR A 840 -21.72 -16.45 18.05
CA THR A 840 -21.75 -15.05 17.58
C THR A 840 -21.41 -14.87 16.11
N MET A 841 -20.89 -15.90 15.44
CA MET A 841 -20.36 -15.87 14.06
C MET A 841 -19.31 -14.77 13.84
N ARG A 842 -18.54 -14.46 14.88
CA ARG A 842 -17.38 -13.58 14.78
C ARG A 842 -16.15 -14.44 14.47
N MET A 843 -15.36 -14.01 13.50
CA MET A 843 -14.07 -14.66 13.23
C MET A 843 -13.14 -14.41 14.41
N VAL A 844 -12.58 -15.48 14.97
CA VAL A 844 -11.67 -15.42 16.12
C VAL A 844 -10.22 -15.45 15.64
N ARG A 845 -9.92 -16.33 14.68
CA ARG A 845 -8.57 -16.56 14.17
C ARG A 845 -8.57 -16.84 12.67
N ALA A 846 -7.54 -16.36 11.97
CA ALA A 846 -7.19 -16.74 10.60
C ALA A 846 -5.67 -16.88 10.50
N ARG A 847 -5.18 -18.04 10.05
CA ARG A 847 -3.74 -18.31 9.90
C ARG A 847 -3.43 -19.03 8.58
N MET A 848 -2.28 -18.72 7.98
CA MET A 848 -1.76 -19.44 6.83
C MET A 848 -0.82 -20.56 7.29
N ILE A 849 -0.96 -21.74 6.69
CA ILE A 849 -0.10 -22.91 6.89
C ILE A 849 0.65 -23.12 5.58
N PRO A 850 1.98 -22.95 5.54
CA PRO A 850 2.75 -23.03 4.31
C PRO A 850 2.83 -24.47 3.79
N VAL A 851 2.82 -24.61 2.46
CA VAL A 851 3.02 -25.88 1.75
C VAL A 851 4.02 -25.71 0.60
N GLU A 852 4.69 -26.79 0.23
CA GLU A 852 5.53 -26.87 -0.97
C GLU A 852 4.93 -27.83 -1.99
N ILE A 853 5.13 -27.55 -3.27
CA ILE A 853 4.61 -28.35 -4.38
C ILE A 853 5.79 -28.91 -5.16
N GLY A 854 5.82 -30.23 -5.36
CA GLY A 854 6.83 -30.88 -6.17
C GLY A 854 6.66 -30.57 -7.67
N ASN A 855 7.71 -30.76 -8.46
CA ASN A 855 7.61 -30.69 -9.94
C ASN A 855 6.62 -31.70 -10.54
N ASP A 856 6.25 -32.74 -9.78
CA ASP A 856 5.21 -33.73 -10.09
C ASP A 856 3.81 -33.31 -9.62
N GLY A 857 3.68 -32.11 -9.04
CA GLY A 857 2.44 -31.49 -8.56
C GLY A 857 1.96 -31.96 -7.20
N MET A 858 2.74 -32.78 -6.48
CA MET A 858 2.37 -33.31 -5.17
C MET A 858 2.58 -32.26 -4.08
N VAL A 859 1.62 -32.11 -3.15
CA VAL A 859 1.75 -31.19 -2.01
C VAL A 859 2.54 -31.83 -0.87
N MET A 860 3.30 -31.00 -0.16
CA MET A 860 4.02 -31.35 1.07
C MET A 860 3.84 -30.21 2.08
N LEU A 861 3.74 -30.52 3.37
CA LEU A 861 3.83 -29.49 4.40
C LEU A 861 5.25 -28.91 4.40
N ALA A 862 5.36 -27.58 4.37
CA ALA A 862 6.65 -26.92 4.50
C ALA A 862 7.16 -27.12 5.95
N GLN A 863 8.44 -27.45 6.10
CA GLN A 863 9.10 -27.61 7.40
C GLN A 863 9.54 -26.29 8.00
#